data_AF-A0A131ZVM7-F1
#
_entry.id   AF-A0A131ZVM7-F1
#
_cell.length_a   1.000
_cell.length_b   1.000
_cell.length_c   1.000
_cell.angle_alpha   90.00
_cell.angle_beta   90.00
_cell.angle_gamma   90.00
#
_symmetry.space_group_name_H-M   'P 1'
#
loop_
_entity.id
_entity.type
_entity.pdbx_description
1 polymer ?
#
loop_
_entity_poly.entity_id
_entity_poly.type
_entity_poly.pdbx_seq_one_letter_code
_entity_poly.pdbx_strand_id
1 'polypeptide(L)'
;MKSEIFNYGLCNDHWTINKLTANNVKKTSFFLIAILIGYHGILHLTSGVKSCKWLLSDGNFHGFGSYRVWQPYGCMMHTYSRLDIRRCIKYIAYWGGQNHIVFMGESRVRQLYYQLIKSICLNSHQITDSFQEEDLEYVEKEINLLVRFLWRPKIDQSVVDEFVRWANQKDSRRPSIVMIGSAAYNSEFNKRNSTILESFKRNLTRLLPYLEALNHTTSVLWMLQEPIFTSDLKNNIDSAIMNEQIDLYNRIATEALSSTNVNTVHIWSSARLISLGFKDARSQNDTSSRSSFRVHPNSLKFSIQILLNLYCNDQMNYNDGTCCSDPERYTLIQLIVLALLATDNSDSIGMLIDNLNEENKNVKNNSTKHELIFLFGKLGAIMIYCFLCDRTNFFMKENKYYSRPNFLLPILYVFALGIFFTDESSHFVVLHSDQTNEIKGWMQLIILAYHYTGASQVLPIYITIRLLVSFYLFLSGFGHFTYFWTTNDLSFERFCKVIFRLNFLAVCLCLCMNRPYQFYYFVPLVSFWFFVIYSFFKIIPVVTETSSEANSSHYFYLILKFITLFALISILYTSEVFFESLFLIRPWKFMFVSNDDSIKEWWFRWRIDRYSVLCGMISAFCLQMLRKYRIIHESNPHLFSSTRLNILMTISTIIGLFVSATIMINHSIKLRLLLLSFSSLQFFYVLTNPIAMSFTPMFFSFRYDSVSVLLSTIILSFVVLRNNSKWFRIRFSVLFSWFGRISLELFLCQYHIWLAADTHGILVLIPSYPVLNVIITSFIFISIAHEMHAITNRFSQYSITNDWRFTLRNLIILFLILITFRMKDGIF
;
A
#
# COMPACT_ATOMS: atom_id res chain seq x y z
N MET A 1 -12.39 11.53 23.23
CA MET A 1 -13.49 11.37 22.23
C MET A 1 -14.78 12.10 22.64
N LYS A 2 -15.51 11.74 23.72
CA LYS A 2 -16.71 12.49 24.18
C LYS A 2 -16.42 13.94 24.63
N SER A 3 -15.34 14.16 25.38
CA SER A 3 -14.93 15.50 25.86
C SER A 3 -14.12 16.33 24.86
N GLU A 4 -13.76 15.78 23.70
CA GLU A 4 -12.84 16.42 22.75
C GLU A 4 -13.42 16.64 21.36
N ILE A 5 -14.57 16.04 21.02
CA ILE A 5 -15.20 16.17 19.68
C ILE A 5 -16.68 16.58 19.78
N PHE A 6 -17.39 16.21 20.86
CA PHE A 6 -18.86 16.28 20.92
C PHE A 6 -19.44 17.16 22.02
N ASN A 7 -18.65 18.06 22.62
CA ASN A 7 -19.16 18.84 23.74
C ASN A 7 -20.11 19.98 23.35
N TYR A 8 -20.23 20.37 22.07
CA TYR A 8 -21.12 21.47 21.70
C TYR A 8 -21.72 21.29 20.30
N GLY A 9 -23.05 21.36 20.19
CA GLY A 9 -23.70 21.82 18.94
C GLY A 9 -24.74 20.94 18.24
N LEU A 10 -25.22 19.81 18.78
CA LEU A 10 -26.34 19.06 18.17
C LEU A 10 -27.38 18.63 19.21
N CYS A 11 -28.65 18.92 18.92
CA CYS A 11 -29.85 18.75 19.73
C CYS A 11 -29.90 17.49 20.64
N ASN A 12 -30.11 17.74 21.93
CA ASN A 12 -31.09 17.15 22.88
C ASN A 12 -31.54 15.67 22.85
N ASP A 13 -30.83 14.72 22.22
CA ASP A 13 -31.06 13.29 22.48
C ASP A 13 -30.03 12.74 23.47
N HIS A 14 -30.32 12.98 24.76
CA HIS A 14 -29.44 12.74 25.91
C HIS A 14 -29.07 11.25 26.15
N TRP A 15 -29.74 10.29 25.50
CA TRP A 15 -29.59 8.84 25.75
C TRP A 15 -28.56 8.16 24.83
N THR A 16 -28.54 8.46 23.53
CA THR A 16 -27.60 7.87 22.55
C THR A 16 -26.19 8.47 22.70
N ILE A 17 -26.10 9.78 22.96
CA ILE A 17 -24.84 10.52 23.13
C ILE A 17 -24.10 10.08 24.41
N ASN A 18 -24.83 9.65 25.45
CA ASN A 18 -24.22 9.20 26.69
C ASN A 18 -23.45 7.87 26.56
N LYS A 19 -23.79 7.02 25.58
CA LYS A 19 -23.09 5.76 25.30
C LYS A 19 -21.84 5.93 24.42
N LEU A 20 -21.67 7.05 23.71
CA LEU A 20 -20.50 7.33 22.85
C LEU A 20 -19.28 7.84 23.66
N THR A 21 -18.86 7.09 24.67
CA THR A 21 -17.59 7.35 25.35
C THR A 21 -16.44 6.72 24.56
N ALA A 22 -15.23 7.30 24.66
CA ALA A 22 -14.03 6.77 23.98
C ALA A 22 -13.77 5.29 24.35
N ASN A 23 -14.05 4.91 25.59
CA ASN A 23 -13.91 3.53 26.05
C ASN A 23 -14.95 2.61 25.44
N ASN A 24 -16.20 3.06 25.28
CA ASN A 24 -17.23 2.25 24.64
C ASN A 24 -16.93 2.04 23.15
N VAL A 25 -16.47 3.07 22.44
CA VAL A 25 -16.03 2.95 21.03
C VAL A 25 -14.94 1.89 20.87
N LYS A 26 -13.92 1.91 21.76
CA LYS A 26 -12.84 0.92 21.76
C LYS A 26 -13.33 -0.49 22.05
N LYS A 27 -14.25 -0.65 23.02
CA LYS A 27 -14.88 -1.95 23.32
C LYS A 27 -15.67 -2.48 22.13
N THR A 28 -16.42 -1.62 21.46
CA THR A 28 -17.16 -1.98 20.23
C THR A 28 -16.19 -2.43 19.13
N SER A 29 -15.09 -1.70 18.92
CA SER A 29 -14.05 -2.09 17.95
C SER A 29 -13.45 -3.46 18.28
N PHE A 30 -13.11 -3.70 19.55
CA PHE A 30 -12.60 -5.00 20.00
C PHE A 30 -13.58 -6.15 19.75
N PHE A 31 -14.87 -5.96 20.09
CA PHE A 31 -15.91 -6.96 19.86
C PHE A 31 -16.13 -7.22 18.37
N LEU A 32 -16.10 -6.17 17.54
CA LEU A 32 -16.20 -6.29 16.09
C LEU A 32 -15.04 -7.10 15.50
N ILE A 33 -13.80 -6.85 15.95
CA ILE A 33 -12.63 -7.64 15.55
C ILE A 33 -12.82 -9.12 15.92
N ALA A 34 -13.28 -9.41 17.14
CA ALA A 34 -13.52 -10.78 17.58
C ALA A 34 -14.59 -11.50 16.73
N ILE A 35 -15.68 -10.81 16.37
CA ILE A 35 -16.69 -11.34 15.45
C ILE A 35 -16.08 -11.63 14.08
N LEU A 36 -15.31 -10.69 13.53
CA LEU A 36 -14.70 -10.85 12.20
C LEU A 36 -13.70 -12.01 12.18
N ILE A 37 -12.89 -12.17 13.23
CA ILE A 37 -12.01 -13.33 13.40
C ILE A 37 -12.83 -14.62 13.46
N GLY A 38 -13.92 -14.66 14.23
CA GLY A 38 -14.81 -15.81 14.29
C GLY A 38 -15.42 -16.16 12.92
N TYR A 39 -15.92 -15.17 12.20
CA TYR A 39 -16.53 -15.32 10.87
C TYR A 39 -15.54 -15.87 9.84
N HIS A 40 -14.35 -15.25 9.71
CA HIS A 40 -13.32 -15.71 8.79
C HIS A 40 -12.76 -17.08 9.20
N GLY A 41 -12.67 -17.36 10.50
CA GLY A 41 -12.30 -18.68 11.02
C GLY A 41 -13.26 -19.78 10.54
N ILE A 42 -14.57 -19.55 10.63
CA ILE A 42 -15.60 -20.48 10.11
C ILE A 42 -15.47 -20.61 8.59
N LEU A 43 -15.27 -19.51 7.87
CA LEU A 43 -15.15 -19.51 6.42
C LEU A 43 -13.96 -20.37 5.93
N HIS A 44 -12.82 -20.29 6.61
CA HIS A 44 -11.63 -21.10 6.32
C HIS A 44 -11.83 -22.58 6.63
N LEU A 45 -12.58 -22.90 7.71
CA LEU A 45 -12.93 -24.28 8.04
C LEU A 45 -13.85 -24.92 6.99
N THR A 46 -14.76 -24.16 6.38
CA THR A 46 -15.70 -24.68 5.37
C THR A 46 -15.15 -24.66 3.94
N SER A 47 -14.35 -23.65 3.58
CA SER A 47 -13.94 -23.39 2.20
C SER A 47 -12.49 -23.77 1.89
N GLY A 48 -11.69 -24.04 2.92
CA GLY A 48 -10.24 -24.23 2.82
C GLY A 48 -9.46 -22.92 2.82
N VAL A 49 -8.17 -22.99 3.15
CA VAL A 49 -7.29 -21.83 3.35
C VAL A 49 -6.65 -21.32 2.06
N LYS A 50 -6.54 -22.17 1.03
CA LYS A 50 -5.86 -21.81 -0.23
C LYS A 50 -6.76 -20.96 -1.12
N SER A 51 -6.25 -19.78 -1.49
CA SER A 51 -6.93 -18.79 -2.33
C SER A 51 -7.11 -19.21 -3.80
N CYS A 52 -6.53 -20.33 -4.25
CA CYS A 52 -6.65 -20.80 -5.63
C CYS A 52 -8.07 -21.12 -6.06
N LYS A 53 -8.87 -21.68 -5.15
CA LYS A 53 -10.29 -21.93 -5.41
C LYS A 53 -11.02 -20.62 -5.69
N TRP A 54 -10.71 -19.57 -4.92
CA TRP A 54 -11.33 -18.26 -5.08
C TRP A 54 -10.95 -17.59 -6.41
N LEU A 55 -9.65 -17.64 -6.78
CA LEU A 55 -9.13 -17.14 -8.06
C LEU A 55 -9.88 -17.69 -9.29
N LEU A 56 -10.22 -18.98 -9.26
CA LEU A 56 -10.91 -19.66 -10.36
C LEU A 56 -12.44 -19.53 -10.29
N SER A 57 -13.00 -19.16 -9.13
CA SER A 57 -14.44 -19.17 -8.90
C SER A 57 -15.15 -17.86 -9.30
N ASP A 58 -14.78 -16.75 -8.69
CA ASP A 58 -15.57 -15.51 -8.72
C ASP A 58 -14.68 -14.27 -8.71
N GLY A 59 -15.27 -13.12 -9.02
CA GLY A 59 -14.60 -11.83 -9.04
C GLY A 59 -15.46 -10.75 -9.69
N ASN A 60 -14.97 -9.52 -9.65
CA ASN A 60 -15.69 -8.36 -10.17
C ASN A 60 -14.77 -7.46 -10.98
N PHE A 61 -15.37 -6.71 -11.92
CA PHE A 61 -14.64 -5.66 -12.62
C PHE A 61 -14.66 -4.37 -11.81
N HIS A 62 -13.48 -3.79 -11.61
CA HIS A 62 -13.35 -2.41 -11.17
C HIS A 62 -13.14 -1.49 -12.37
N GLY A 63 -13.80 -0.33 -12.34
CA GLY A 63 -13.67 0.72 -13.35
C GLY A 63 -14.77 0.79 -14.40
N PHE A 64 -14.68 1.80 -15.25
CA PHE A 64 -15.68 2.11 -16.27
C PHE A 64 -15.06 2.06 -17.69
N GLY A 65 -15.85 1.63 -18.67
CA GLY A 65 -15.45 1.56 -20.08
C GLY A 65 -14.27 0.61 -20.36
N SER A 66 -13.36 1.02 -21.24
CA SER A 66 -12.23 0.19 -21.71
C SER A 66 -11.09 0.02 -20.69
N TYR A 67 -11.15 0.69 -19.54
CA TYR A 67 -10.12 0.64 -18.48
C TYR A 67 -10.53 -0.26 -17.29
N ARG A 68 -11.44 -1.21 -17.53
CA ARG A 68 -11.87 -2.20 -16.54
C ARG A 68 -10.74 -3.17 -16.22
N VAL A 69 -10.54 -3.44 -14.93
CA VAL A 69 -9.57 -4.42 -14.41
C VAL A 69 -10.34 -5.50 -13.67
N TRP A 70 -10.01 -6.77 -13.95
CA TRP A 70 -10.59 -7.91 -13.23
C TRP A 70 -9.92 -8.06 -11.87
N GLN A 71 -10.73 -8.12 -10.81
CA GLN A 71 -10.30 -8.39 -9.44
C GLN A 71 -10.94 -9.71 -8.99
N PRO A 72 -10.16 -10.78 -8.76
CA PRO A 72 -10.73 -12.02 -8.24
C PRO A 72 -11.21 -11.82 -6.81
N TYR A 73 -12.12 -12.69 -6.40
CA TYR A 73 -12.68 -12.69 -5.07
C TYR A 73 -11.61 -13.02 -4.01
N GLY A 74 -11.44 -12.13 -3.04
CA GLY A 74 -10.73 -12.41 -1.79
C GLY A 74 -9.20 -12.54 -1.85
N CYS A 75 -8.56 -12.38 -3.01
CA CYS A 75 -7.10 -12.44 -3.15
C CYS A 75 -6.58 -11.45 -4.21
N MET A 76 -5.27 -11.21 -4.22
CA MET A 76 -4.63 -10.29 -5.16
C MET A 76 -3.87 -11.00 -6.25
N MET A 77 -4.03 -10.55 -7.50
CA MET A 77 -3.24 -11.06 -8.62
C MET A 77 -1.99 -10.21 -8.81
N HIS A 78 -0.88 -10.89 -9.11
CA HIS A 78 0.30 -10.29 -9.69
C HIS A 78 0.11 -10.16 -11.21
N THR A 79 0.54 -9.03 -11.78
CA THR A 79 0.51 -8.82 -13.23
C THR A 79 1.81 -9.30 -13.87
N TYR A 80 1.80 -10.49 -14.46
CA TYR A 80 2.97 -11.09 -15.09
C TYR A 80 3.38 -10.37 -16.37
N SER A 81 4.60 -9.83 -16.38
CA SER A 81 5.26 -9.39 -17.61
C SER A 81 5.87 -10.58 -18.36
N ARG A 82 6.20 -10.40 -19.64
CA ARG A 82 6.87 -11.43 -20.45
C ARG A 82 8.18 -11.94 -19.80
N LEU A 83 8.92 -11.06 -19.13
CA LEU A 83 10.14 -11.42 -18.43
C LEU A 83 9.86 -12.27 -17.19
N ASP A 84 8.81 -11.94 -16.44
CA ASP A 84 8.41 -12.67 -15.24
C ASP A 84 7.95 -14.09 -15.57
N ILE A 85 7.17 -14.25 -16.64
CA ILE A 85 6.72 -15.57 -17.11
C ILE A 85 7.91 -16.46 -17.45
N ARG A 86 8.87 -15.94 -18.23
CA ARG A 86 10.07 -16.70 -18.60
C ARG A 86 10.94 -17.05 -17.39
N ARG A 87 11.05 -16.14 -16.41
CA ARG A 87 11.77 -16.40 -15.15
C ARG A 87 11.10 -17.51 -14.34
N CYS A 88 9.78 -17.45 -14.15
CA CYS A 88 9.03 -18.49 -13.45
C CYS A 88 9.24 -19.87 -14.08
N ILE A 89 8.98 -20.00 -15.38
CA ILE A 89 9.07 -21.28 -16.10
C ILE A 89 10.49 -21.85 -16.00
N LYS A 90 11.51 -21.00 -16.16
CA LYS A 90 12.91 -21.42 -16.00
C LYS A 90 13.25 -21.83 -14.57
N TYR A 91 12.70 -21.13 -13.57
CA TYR A 91 12.89 -21.46 -12.16
C TYR A 91 12.31 -22.84 -11.83
N ILE A 92 11.09 -23.12 -12.28
CA ILE A 92 10.44 -24.44 -12.12
C ILE A 92 11.29 -25.53 -12.78
N ALA A 93 11.77 -25.31 -14.00
CA ALA A 93 12.62 -26.26 -14.71
C ALA A 93 13.96 -26.49 -13.99
N TYR A 94 14.56 -25.44 -13.41
CA TYR A 94 15.83 -25.53 -12.68
C TYR A 94 15.73 -26.42 -11.45
N TRP A 95 14.61 -26.38 -10.73
CA TRP A 95 14.35 -27.25 -9.58
C TRP A 95 13.85 -28.66 -9.94
N GLY A 96 13.93 -29.04 -11.22
CA GLY A 96 13.54 -30.37 -11.69
C GLY A 96 12.04 -30.53 -11.98
N GLY A 97 11.26 -29.44 -11.90
CA GLY A 97 9.88 -29.40 -12.34
C GLY A 97 9.74 -29.49 -13.86
N GLN A 98 8.62 -30.01 -14.33
CA GLN A 98 8.33 -30.12 -15.76
C GLN A 98 7.33 -29.04 -16.16
N ASN A 99 7.61 -28.32 -17.24
CA ASN A 99 6.68 -27.34 -17.79
C ASN A 99 5.96 -27.94 -19.00
N HIS A 100 5.07 -28.90 -18.75
CA HIS A 100 4.23 -29.52 -19.78
C HIS A 100 2.78 -29.08 -19.58
N ILE A 101 2.31 -28.16 -20.42
CA ILE A 101 0.97 -27.56 -20.33
C ILE A 101 0.15 -28.04 -21.53
N VAL A 102 -1.02 -28.62 -21.28
CA VAL A 102 -1.92 -29.13 -22.32
C VAL A 102 -3.23 -28.35 -22.31
N PHE A 103 -3.63 -27.88 -23.49
CA PHE A 103 -4.93 -27.29 -23.78
C PHE A 103 -5.74 -28.30 -24.59
N MET A 104 -6.97 -28.62 -24.17
CA MET A 104 -7.81 -29.60 -24.84
C MET A 104 -9.22 -29.06 -25.01
N GLY A 105 -9.72 -29.06 -26.25
CA GLY A 105 -11.07 -28.58 -26.50
C GLY A 105 -11.30 -28.11 -27.93
N GLU A 106 -12.21 -27.14 -28.05
CA GLU A 106 -12.57 -26.50 -29.32
C GLU A 106 -11.86 -25.14 -29.54
N SER A 107 -12.35 -24.37 -30.50
CA SER A 107 -11.81 -23.07 -30.92
C SER A 107 -11.59 -22.05 -29.79
N ARG A 108 -12.39 -22.06 -28.72
CA ARG A 108 -12.25 -21.13 -27.57
C ARG A 108 -11.04 -21.47 -26.71
N VAL A 109 -10.81 -22.75 -26.45
CA VAL A 109 -9.61 -23.23 -25.73
C VAL A 109 -8.36 -23.01 -26.59
N ARG A 110 -8.47 -23.18 -27.93
CA ARG A 110 -7.39 -22.86 -28.88
C ARG A 110 -6.95 -21.40 -28.83
N GLN A 111 -7.91 -20.48 -28.70
CA GLN A 111 -7.60 -19.04 -28.58
C GLN A 111 -6.78 -18.73 -27.31
N LEU A 112 -7.00 -19.43 -26.20
CA LEU A 112 -6.19 -19.31 -24.99
C LEU A 112 -4.77 -19.83 -25.20
N TYR A 113 -4.63 -20.97 -25.88
CA TYR A 113 -3.32 -21.52 -26.27
C TYR A 113 -2.49 -20.48 -27.03
N TYR A 114 -3.05 -19.87 -28.08
CA TYR A 114 -2.36 -18.81 -28.82
C TYR A 114 -2.05 -17.58 -27.96
N GLN A 115 -2.96 -17.19 -27.06
CA GLN A 115 -2.74 -16.06 -26.16
C GLN A 115 -1.63 -16.33 -25.12
N LEU A 116 -1.49 -17.56 -24.64
CA LEU A 116 -0.39 -17.96 -23.76
C LEU A 116 0.94 -17.84 -24.51
N ILE A 117 1.03 -18.41 -25.72
CA ILE A 117 2.27 -18.37 -26.51
C ILE A 117 2.64 -16.93 -26.84
N LYS A 118 1.67 -16.08 -27.20
CA LYS A 118 1.90 -14.65 -27.46
C LYS A 118 2.47 -13.90 -26.24
N SER A 119 2.10 -14.32 -25.03
CA SER A 119 2.61 -13.76 -23.77
C SER A 119 4.06 -14.20 -23.49
N ILE A 120 4.50 -15.35 -24.00
CA ILE A 120 5.82 -15.95 -23.77
C ILE A 120 6.83 -15.58 -24.86
N CYS A 121 6.42 -15.66 -26.13
CA CYS A 121 7.28 -15.53 -27.31
C CYS A 121 7.81 -14.10 -27.45
N LEU A 122 9.11 -13.96 -27.74
CA LEU A 122 9.77 -12.67 -27.98
C LEU A 122 9.29 -12.05 -29.32
N ASN A 123 9.09 -12.89 -30.35
CA ASN A 123 8.68 -12.51 -31.70
C ASN A 123 7.18 -12.75 -31.94
N SER A 124 6.33 -12.02 -31.23
CA SER A 124 4.86 -12.21 -31.25
C SER A 124 4.18 -11.89 -32.60
N HIS A 125 4.88 -11.32 -33.58
CA HIS A 125 4.30 -10.93 -34.88
C HIS A 125 4.10 -12.09 -35.85
N GLN A 126 4.71 -13.26 -35.60
CA GLN A 126 4.63 -14.42 -36.48
C GLN A 126 3.51 -15.41 -36.09
N ILE A 127 2.81 -15.16 -34.97
CA ILE A 127 1.85 -16.11 -34.40
C ILE A 127 0.44 -15.61 -34.68
N THR A 128 -0.18 -16.20 -35.71
CA THR A 128 -1.59 -15.99 -36.05
C THR A 128 -2.39 -17.25 -35.69
N ASP A 129 -3.61 -17.05 -35.20
CA ASP A 129 -4.56 -18.15 -34.94
C ASP A 129 -4.92 -18.78 -36.30
N SER A 130 -4.31 -19.92 -36.61
CA SER A 130 -4.65 -20.71 -37.78
C SER A 130 -5.97 -21.41 -37.52
N PHE A 131 -6.92 -21.28 -38.43
CA PHE A 131 -8.25 -21.87 -38.27
C PHE A 131 -8.29 -23.41 -38.38
N GLN A 132 -7.15 -24.07 -38.57
CA GLN A 132 -7.03 -25.52 -38.73
C GLN A 132 -7.49 -26.27 -37.47
N GLU A 133 -8.31 -27.30 -37.67
CA GLU A 133 -8.89 -28.17 -36.65
C GLU A 133 -7.92 -29.34 -36.33
N GLU A 134 -6.69 -29.01 -35.97
CA GLU A 134 -5.59 -29.96 -35.80
C GLU A 134 -4.93 -29.82 -34.42
N ASP A 135 -4.25 -30.89 -33.99
CA ASP A 135 -3.43 -30.87 -32.78
C ASP A 135 -2.18 -30.01 -33.03
N LEU A 136 -1.82 -29.13 -32.09
CA LEU A 136 -0.70 -28.19 -32.20
C LEU A 136 0.31 -28.40 -31.08
N GLU A 137 1.58 -28.11 -31.36
CA GLU A 137 2.66 -28.23 -30.39
C GLU A 137 3.59 -27.02 -30.48
N TYR A 138 3.91 -26.44 -29.33
CA TYR A 138 4.90 -25.37 -29.17
C TYR A 138 5.96 -25.81 -28.18
N VAL A 139 7.21 -25.82 -28.62
CA VAL A 139 8.37 -26.21 -27.80
C VAL A 139 9.34 -25.04 -27.72
N GLU A 140 9.66 -24.64 -26.49
CA GLU A 140 10.67 -23.63 -26.21
C GLU A 140 11.81 -24.28 -25.42
N LYS A 141 12.89 -24.63 -26.13
CA LYS A 141 14.02 -25.37 -25.55
C LYS A 141 14.77 -24.56 -24.49
N GLU A 142 14.87 -23.24 -24.63
CA GLU A 142 15.64 -22.37 -23.73
C GLU A 142 15.12 -22.35 -22.28
N ILE A 143 13.80 -22.50 -22.11
CA ILE A 143 13.13 -22.50 -20.81
C ILE A 143 12.51 -23.86 -20.47
N ASN A 144 12.83 -24.90 -21.26
CA ASN A 144 12.30 -26.26 -21.14
C ASN A 144 10.77 -26.28 -20.99
N LEU A 145 10.07 -25.64 -21.93
CA LEU A 145 8.61 -25.54 -21.95
C LEU A 145 8.04 -26.31 -23.14
N LEU A 146 7.03 -27.13 -22.86
CA LEU A 146 6.22 -27.83 -23.83
C LEU A 146 4.75 -27.42 -23.64
N VAL A 147 4.17 -26.78 -24.64
CA VAL A 147 2.74 -26.45 -24.67
C VAL A 147 2.09 -27.20 -25.83
N ARG A 148 1.04 -27.98 -25.55
CA ARG A 148 0.28 -28.71 -26.57
C ARG A 148 -1.16 -28.26 -26.59
N PHE A 149 -1.75 -28.24 -27.78
CA PHE A 149 -3.18 -28.09 -27.98
C PHE A 149 -3.72 -29.36 -28.66
N LEU A 150 -4.74 -29.96 -28.06
CA LEU A 150 -5.42 -31.16 -28.56
C LEU A 150 -6.83 -30.78 -29.00
N TRP A 151 -7.13 -30.91 -30.29
CA TRP A 151 -8.43 -30.60 -30.85
C TRP A 151 -9.45 -31.70 -30.48
N ARG A 152 -10.22 -31.46 -29.43
CA ARG A 152 -11.23 -32.39 -28.90
C ARG A 152 -12.54 -31.63 -28.67
N PRO A 153 -13.33 -31.40 -29.73
CA PRO A 153 -14.54 -30.59 -29.64
C PRO A 153 -15.66 -31.26 -28.85
N LYS A 154 -15.64 -32.59 -28.72
CA LYS A 154 -16.61 -33.38 -27.94
C LYS A 154 -15.89 -34.23 -26.89
N ILE A 155 -16.55 -34.45 -25.76
CA ILE A 155 -16.09 -35.40 -24.74
C ILE A 155 -16.56 -36.80 -25.13
N ASP A 156 -15.70 -37.53 -25.82
CA ASP A 156 -15.93 -38.90 -26.27
C ASP A 156 -14.78 -39.82 -25.82
N GLN A 157 -14.71 -41.03 -26.38
CA GLN A 157 -13.70 -42.02 -26.03
C GLN A 157 -12.27 -41.52 -26.28
N SER A 158 -12.04 -40.62 -27.24
CA SER A 158 -10.70 -40.08 -27.53
C SER A 158 -10.11 -39.28 -26.38
N VAL A 159 -10.96 -38.56 -25.62
CA VAL A 159 -10.56 -37.83 -24.42
C VAL A 159 -10.23 -38.82 -23.31
N VAL A 160 -11.06 -39.85 -23.14
CA VAL A 160 -10.85 -40.90 -22.14
C VAL A 160 -9.52 -41.62 -22.40
N ASP A 161 -9.24 -42.00 -23.64
CA ASP A 161 -8.02 -42.71 -24.02
C ASP A 161 -6.76 -41.88 -23.74
N GLU A 162 -6.82 -40.56 -23.89
CA GLU A 162 -5.69 -39.67 -23.57
C GLU A 162 -5.43 -39.60 -22.05
N PHE A 163 -6.48 -39.51 -21.23
CA PHE A 163 -6.34 -39.56 -19.77
C PHE A 163 -5.88 -40.94 -19.27
N VAL A 164 -6.36 -42.02 -19.88
CA VAL A 164 -5.87 -43.39 -19.62
C VAL A 164 -4.38 -43.47 -19.94
N ARG A 165 -3.96 -42.91 -21.08
CA ARG A 165 -2.57 -42.88 -21.50
C ARG A 165 -1.69 -42.12 -20.50
N TRP A 166 -2.14 -40.99 -19.97
CA TRP A 166 -1.38 -40.23 -18.96
C TRP A 166 -1.34 -40.93 -17.61
N ALA A 167 -2.45 -41.55 -17.18
CA ALA A 167 -2.51 -42.32 -15.94
C ALA A 167 -1.49 -43.49 -15.96
N ASN A 168 -1.34 -44.16 -17.11
CA ASN A 168 -0.42 -45.29 -17.29
C ASN A 168 1.05 -44.88 -17.59
N GLN A 169 1.32 -43.59 -17.79
CA GLN A 169 2.69 -43.10 -18.02
C GLN A 169 3.42 -42.80 -16.70
N LYS A 170 4.76 -42.79 -16.78
CA LYS A 170 5.62 -42.30 -15.70
C LYS A 170 5.30 -40.83 -15.39
N ASP A 171 5.39 -40.45 -14.12
CA ASP A 171 5.14 -39.09 -13.63
C ASP A 171 5.89 -38.02 -14.46
N SER A 172 7.13 -38.33 -14.86
CA SER A 172 8.00 -37.46 -15.64
C SER A 172 7.59 -37.24 -17.12
N ARG A 173 6.45 -37.75 -17.55
CA ARG A 173 5.88 -37.47 -18.89
C ARG A 173 4.46 -36.93 -18.80
N ARG A 174 3.88 -36.89 -17.60
CA ARG A 174 2.53 -36.39 -17.38
C ARG A 174 2.51 -34.87 -17.59
N PRO A 175 1.39 -34.32 -18.08
CA PRO A 175 1.21 -32.89 -18.10
C PRO A 175 1.12 -32.34 -16.67
N SER A 176 1.70 -31.18 -16.44
CA SER A 176 1.65 -30.48 -15.15
C SER A 176 0.31 -29.77 -14.98
N ILE A 177 -0.19 -29.17 -16.07
CA ILE A 177 -1.52 -28.55 -16.16
C ILE A 177 -2.24 -29.09 -17.39
N VAL A 178 -3.49 -29.51 -17.22
CA VAL A 178 -4.41 -29.84 -18.31
C VAL A 178 -5.61 -28.92 -18.22
N MET A 179 -5.83 -28.13 -19.28
CA MET A 179 -7.05 -27.36 -19.45
C MET A 179 -7.98 -28.06 -20.38
N ILE A 180 -9.21 -28.28 -19.94
CA ILE A 180 -10.24 -28.90 -20.75
C ILE A 180 -11.49 -28.04 -20.78
N GLY A 181 -12.05 -27.85 -21.98
CA GLY A 181 -13.29 -27.10 -22.16
C GLY A 181 -13.99 -27.54 -23.43
N SER A 182 -15.23 -28.00 -23.30
CA SER A 182 -16.06 -28.43 -24.41
C SER A 182 -17.53 -28.12 -24.11
N ALA A 183 -18.21 -27.51 -25.07
CA ALA A 183 -19.64 -27.59 -25.24
C ALA A 183 -19.90 -28.09 -26.67
N ALA A 184 -20.95 -28.88 -26.87
CA ALA A 184 -21.14 -29.67 -28.09
C ALA A 184 -20.98 -28.85 -29.39
N TYR A 185 -20.27 -29.40 -30.37
CA TYR A 185 -19.97 -28.76 -31.66
C TYR A 185 -21.22 -28.22 -32.40
N ASN A 186 -21.03 -27.13 -33.17
CA ASN A 186 -22.03 -26.29 -33.86
C ASN A 186 -23.23 -26.99 -34.53
N SER A 187 -23.10 -28.25 -34.96
CA SER A 187 -24.18 -28.98 -35.63
C SER A 187 -25.25 -29.57 -34.68
N GLU A 188 -24.98 -29.64 -33.37
CA GLU A 188 -25.87 -30.27 -32.38
C GLU A 188 -26.61 -29.27 -31.47
N PHE A 189 -26.18 -28.00 -31.41
CA PHE A 189 -26.85 -26.97 -30.61
C PHE A 189 -28.30 -26.68 -31.06
N ASN A 190 -28.68 -27.02 -32.29
CA ASN A 190 -30.05 -26.75 -32.78
C ASN A 190 -31.08 -27.82 -32.35
N LYS A 191 -30.66 -28.92 -31.69
CA LYS A 191 -31.58 -29.98 -31.23
C LYS A 191 -31.51 -30.10 -29.72
N ARG A 192 -32.56 -29.64 -29.02
CA ARG A 192 -32.74 -29.82 -27.56
C ARG A 192 -33.02 -31.29 -27.26
N ASN A 193 -32.00 -32.14 -27.40
CA ASN A 193 -32.07 -33.59 -27.21
C ASN A 193 -31.52 -33.96 -25.83
N SER A 194 -32.40 -34.41 -24.93
CA SER A 194 -32.03 -34.89 -23.59
C SER A 194 -31.00 -36.03 -23.62
N THR A 195 -31.07 -36.89 -24.64
CA THR A 195 -30.16 -38.05 -24.82
C THR A 195 -28.69 -37.64 -25.02
N ILE A 196 -28.43 -36.51 -25.67
CA ILE A 196 -27.06 -36.00 -25.90
C ILE A 196 -26.48 -35.46 -24.59
N LEU A 197 -27.30 -34.77 -23.80
CA LEU A 197 -26.91 -34.25 -22.48
C LEU A 197 -26.62 -35.37 -21.48
N GLU A 198 -27.42 -36.44 -21.49
CA GLU A 198 -27.17 -37.63 -20.67
C GLU A 198 -25.89 -38.37 -21.09
N SER A 199 -25.64 -38.49 -22.40
CA SER A 199 -24.41 -39.07 -22.94
C SER A 199 -23.18 -38.25 -22.51
N PHE A 200 -23.26 -36.92 -22.58
CA PHE A 200 -22.21 -36.02 -22.09
C PHE A 200 -21.93 -36.20 -20.59
N LYS A 201 -22.98 -36.24 -19.76
CA LYS A 201 -22.85 -36.51 -18.31
C LYS A 201 -22.17 -37.86 -18.07
N ARG A 202 -22.58 -38.91 -18.79
CA ARG A 202 -21.99 -40.26 -18.67
C ARG A 202 -20.51 -40.26 -19.04
N ASN A 203 -20.13 -39.61 -20.13
CA ASN A 203 -18.73 -39.55 -20.55
C ASN A 203 -17.86 -38.77 -19.56
N LEU A 204 -18.37 -37.68 -18.96
CA LEU A 204 -17.67 -36.99 -17.88
C LEU A 204 -17.48 -37.89 -16.65
N THR A 205 -18.51 -38.63 -16.24
CA THR A 205 -18.38 -39.56 -15.11
C THR A 205 -17.38 -40.69 -15.37
N ARG A 206 -17.18 -41.09 -16.64
CA ARG A 206 -16.15 -42.08 -17.02
C ARG A 206 -14.72 -41.56 -16.89
N LEU A 207 -14.51 -40.25 -16.89
CA LEU A 207 -13.18 -39.64 -16.73
C LEU A 207 -12.74 -39.58 -15.26
N LEU A 208 -13.68 -39.49 -14.32
CA LEU A 208 -13.42 -39.33 -12.89
C LEU A 208 -12.33 -40.27 -12.32
N PRO A 209 -12.33 -41.60 -12.54
CA PRO A 209 -11.30 -42.46 -11.96
C PRO A 209 -9.89 -42.14 -12.48
N TYR A 210 -9.76 -41.71 -13.74
CA TYR A 210 -8.46 -41.33 -14.31
C TYR A 210 -8.00 -39.96 -13.84
N LEU A 211 -8.93 -39.04 -13.60
CA LEU A 211 -8.64 -37.73 -13.00
C LEU A 211 -8.17 -37.88 -11.55
N GLU A 212 -8.77 -38.78 -10.79
CA GLU A 212 -8.33 -39.15 -9.44
C GLU A 212 -6.92 -39.76 -9.44
N ALA A 213 -6.60 -40.64 -10.39
CA ALA A 213 -5.27 -41.21 -10.53
C ALA A 213 -4.18 -40.16 -10.82
N LEU A 214 -4.54 -39.00 -11.39
CA LEU A 214 -3.62 -37.93 -11.76
C LEU A 214 -3.49 -36.81 -10.70
N ASN A 215 -4.27 -36.85 -9.63
CA ASN A 215 -4.42 -35.76 -8.64
C ASN A 215 -3.09 -35.17 -8.12
N HIS A 216 -2.10 -36.05 -7.88
CA HIS A 216 -0.84 -35.65 -7.24
C HIS A 216 0.18 -35.06 -8.22
N THR A 217 0.04 -35.31 -9.51
CA THR A 217 1.02 -34.91 -10.53
C THR A 217 0.49 -33.86 -11.50
N THR A 218 -0.83 -33.79 -11.70
CA THR A 218 -1.45 -32.98 -12.75
C THR A 218 -2.61 -32.18 -12.19
N SER A 219 -2.59 -30.87 -12.39
CA SER A 219 -3.73 -30.02 -12.09
C SER A 219 -4.66 -29.95 -13.31
N VAL A 220 -5.91 -30.41 -13.16
CA VAL A 220 -6.91 -30.39 -14.23
C VAL A 220 -7.87 -29.24 -14.03
N LEU A 221 -7.96 -28.35 -15.02
CA LEU A 221 -8.84 -27.18 -15.03
C LEU A 221 -9.98 -27.40 -16.01
N TRP A 222 -11.21 -27.49 -15.50
CA TRP A 222 -12.41 -27.53 -16.34
C TRP A 222 -12.93 -26.12 -16.59
N MET A 223 -12.78 -25.62 -17.81
CA MET A 223 -13.20 -24.29 -18.20
C MET A 223 -14.69 -24.24 -18.54
N LEU A 224 -15.44 -23.42 -17.80
CA LEU A 224 -16.83 -23.16 -18.15
C LEU A 224 -16.90 -22.37 -19.46
N GLN A 225 -17.77 -22.82 -20.34
CA GLN A 225 -17.91 -22.27 -21.67
C GLN A 225 -18.54 -20.87 -21.61
N GLU A 226 -17.95 -19.92 -22.33
CA GLU A 226 -18.39 -18.53 -22.39
C GLU A 226 -19.70 -18.37 -23.18
N PRO A 227 -20.50 -17.32 -22.93
CA PRO A 227 -21.68 -17.05 -23.74
C PRO A 227 -21.29 -16.46 -25.09
N ILE A 228 -22.16 -16.67 -26.07
CA ILE A 228 -22.00 -16.19 -27.44
C ILE A 228 -22.69 -14.83 -27.55
N PHE A 229 -21.91 -13.80 -27.93
CA PHE A 229 -22.38 -12.44 -28.15
C PHE A 229 -22.41 -12.14 -29.64
N THR A 230 -23.59 -11.97 -30.23
CA THR A 230 -23.76 -11.67 -31.66
C THR A 230 -24.59 -10.42 -31.86
N SER A 231 -24.08 -9.46 -32.63
CA SER A 231 -24.87 -8.40 -33.29
C SER A 231 -25.43 -8.86 -34.64
N ASP A 232 -24.86 -9.93 -35.22
CA ASP A 232 -25.00 -10.26 -36.64
C ASP A 232 -25.68 -11.62 -36.92
N LEU A 233 -26.12 -12.36 -35.89
CA LEU A 233 -27.03 -13.49 -36.14
C LEU A 233 -28.35 -12.89 -36.62
N LYS A 234 -28.82 -13.33 -37.80
CA LYS A 234 -30.05 -12.84 -38.44
C LYS A 234 -31.28 -12.80 -37.51
N ASN A 235 -31.26 -13.50 -36.37
CA ASN A 235 -32.21 -13.36 -35.25
C ASN A 235 -31.50 -13.38 -33.88
N ASN A 236 -31.81 -12.42 -33.00
CA ASN A 236 -31.40 -12.42 -31.57
C ASN A 236 -31.92 -13.64 -30.78
N ILE A 237 -32.88 -14.38 -31.34
CA ILE A 237 -33.52 -15.53 -30.71
C ILE A 237 -32.58 -16.76 -30.74
N ASP A 238 -31.82 -16.95 -31.82
CA ASP A 238 -30.95 -18.13 -31.98
C ASP A 238 -29.74 -18.09 -31.04
N SER A 239 -29.21 -16.89 -30.77
CA SER A 239 -28.12 -16.71 -29.79
C SER A 239 -28.60 -16.92 -28.35
N ALA A 240 -29.84 -16.53 -28.03
CA ALA A 240 -30.43 -16.76 -26.72
C ALA A 240 -30.64 -18.25 -26.44
N ILE A 241 -31.16 -18.99 -27.43
CA ILE A 241 -31.34 -20.46 -27.35
C ILE A 241 -30.00 -21.17 -27.19
N MET A 242 -28.98 -20.77 -27.96
CA MET A 242 -27.65 -21.38 -27.88
C MET A 242 -26.97 -21.08 -26.53
N ASN A 243 -27.17 -19.88 -25.97
CA ASN A 243 -26.68 -19.55 -24.63
C ASN A 243 -27.39 -20.36 -23.52
N GLU A 244 -28.70 -20.60 -23.63
CA GLU A 244 -29.44 -21.48 -22.70
C GLU A 244 -28.84 -22.89 -22.71
N GLN A 245 -28.49 -23.41 -23.88
CA GLN A 245 -27.84 -24.71 -23.99
C GLN A 245 -26.42 -24.72 -23.41
N ILE A 246 -25.61 -23.69 -23.67
CA ILE A 246 -24.29 -23.54 -23.04
C ILE A 246 -24.41 -23.56 -21.51
N ASP A 247 -25.43 -22.89 -20.96
CA ASP A 247 -25.71 -22.90 -19.52
C ASP A 247 -26.10 -24.29 -19.00
N LEU A 248 -26.87 -25.07 -19.79
CA LEU A 248 -27.19 -26.47 -19.45
C LEU A 248 -25.93 -27.35 -19.45
N TYR A 249 -25.06 -27.25 -20.46
CA TYR A 249 -23.79 -27.99 -20.50
C TYR A 249 -22.87 -27.63 -19.33
N ASN A 250 -22.72 -26.34 -19.03
CA ASN A 250 -21.93 -25.87 -17.90
C ASN A 250 -22.46 -26.42 -16.57
N ARG A 251 -23.79 -26.39 -16.38
CA ARG A 251 -24.43 -26.92 -15.17
C ARG A 251 -24.18 -28.43 -15.00
N ILE A 252 -24.39 -29.20 -16.07
CA ILE A 252 -24.16 -30.66 -16.06
C ILE A 252 -22.69 -30.96 -15.77
N ALA A 253 -21.75 -30.24 -16.38
CA ALA A 253 -20.33 -30.43 -16.14
C ALA A 253 -19.96 -30.09 -14.68
N THR A 254 -20.47 -28.99 -14.14
CA THR A 254 -20.29 -28.62 -12.73
C THR A 254 -20.86 -29.67 -11.78
N GLU A 255 -22.10 -30.14 -11.99
CA GLU A 255 -22.70 -31.19 -11.18
C GLU A 255 -21.93 -32.51 -11.25
N ALA A 256 -21.50 -32.93 -12.45
CA ALA A 256 -20.76 -34.19 -12.62
C ALA A 256 -19.37 -34.13 -11.95
N LEU A 257 -18.64 -33.03 -12.13
CA LEU A 257 -17.26 -32.88 -11.64
C LEU A 257 -17.19 -32.42 -10.18
N SER A 258 -18.23 -31.79 -9.63
CA SER A 258 -18.27 -31.40 -8.21
C SER A 258 -18.71 -32.53 -7.28
N SER A 259 -19.30 -33.60 -7.83
CA SER A 259 -19.79 -34.74 -7.06
C SER A 259 -18.67 -35.63 -6.48
N THR A 260 -17.42 -35.37 -6.85
CA THR A 260 -16.25 -36.09 -6.32
C THR A 260 -15.78 -35.51 -4.99
N ASN A 261 -15.56 -36.37 -4.00
CA ASN A 261 -14.97 -36.02 -2.70
C ASN A 261 -13.48 -35.59 -2.78
N VAL A 262 -12.91 -35.56 -3.99
CA VAL A 262 -11.49 -35.27 -4.23
C VAL A 262 -11.37 -33.96 -5.00
N ASN A 263 -10.51 -33.04 -4.52
CA ASN A 263 -10.18 -31.76 -5.15
C ASN A 263 -9.32 -31.91 -6.43
N THR A 264 -9.57 -32.94 -7.24
CA THR A 264 -8.77 -33.27 -8.44
C THR A 264 -8.99 -32.31 -9.60
N VAL A 265 -10.22 -31.83 -9.76
CA VAL A 265 -10.62 -30.96 -10.87
C VAL A 265 -11.03 -29.60 -10.33
N HIS A 266 -10.38 -28.55 -10.83
CA HIS A 266 -10.79 -27.19 -10.53
C HIS A 266 -11.71 -26.65 -11.62
N ILE A 267 -12.93 -26.30 -11.22
CA ILE A 267 -13.87 -25.62 -12.10
C ILE A 267 -13.43 -24.16 -12.25
N TRP A 268 -13.20 -23.73 -13.49
CA TRP A 268 -12.80 -22.37 -13.81
C TRP A 268 -14.00 -21.58 -14.33
N SER A 269 -14.73 -20.97 -13.40
CA SER A 269 -15.92 -20.14 -13.68
C SER A 269 -15.58 -18.67 -13.87
N SER A 270 -14.48 -18.17 -13.29
CA SER A 270 -14.08 -16.76 -13.41
C SER A 270 -13.83 -16.32 -14.85
N ALA A 271 -13.34 -17.21 -15.73
CA ALA A 271 -13.19 -16.90 -17.15
C ALA A 271 -14.53 -16.57 -17.85
N ARG A 272 -15.61 -17.28 -17.52
CA ARG A 272 -16.95 -16.98 -18.03
C ARG A 272 -17.42 -15.60 -17.57
N LEU A 273 -17.18 -15.25 -16.30
CA LEU A 273 -17.53 -13.94 -15.73
C LEU A 273 -16.74 -12.78 -16.38
N ILE A 274 -15.46 -13.00 -16.64
CA ILE A 274 -14.61 -12.04 -17.35
C ILE A 274 -15.19 -11.76 -18.75
N SER A 275 -15.56 -12.81 -19.48
CA SER A 275 -16.14 -12.68 -20.82
C SER A 275 -17.47 -11.90 -20.80
N LEU A 276 -18.33 -12.17 -19.81
CA LEU A 276 -19.57 -11.43 -19.56
C LEU A 276 -19.36 -9.92 -19.35
N GLY A 277 -18.27 -9.52 -18.68
CA GLY A 277 -17.96 -8.11 -18.45
C GLY A 277 -17.54 -7.32 -19.70
N PHE A 278 -17.28 -7.98 -20.83
CA PHE A 278 -16.92 -7.35 -22.11
C PHE A 278 -18.03 -7.40 -23.18
N LYS A 279 -19.27 -7.74 -22.79
CA LYS A 279 -20.43 -7.83 -23.69
C LYS A 279 -20.65 -6.59 -24.58
N ASP A 280 -20.43 -5.39 -24.03
CA ASP A 280 -20.78 -4.12 -24.68
C ASP A 280 -19.62 -3.48 -25.49
N ALA A 281 -18.40 -4.03 -25.42
CA ALA A 281 -17.19 -3.39 -25.95
C ALA A 281 -16.82 -3.78 -27.39
N ARG A 282 -17.68 -4.54 -28.09
CA ARG A 282 -17.40 -4.95 -29.47
C ARG A 282 -17.64 -3.79 -30.45
N SER A 283 -16.55 -3.37 -31.09
CA SER A 283 -16.51 -2.47 -32.24
C SER A 283 -17.52 -2.90 -33.31
N GLN A 284 -18.34 -1.95 -33.77
CA GLN A 284 -19.27 -2.06 -34.90
C GLN A 284 -18.59 -2.33 -36.26
N ASN A 285 -17.26 -2.51 -36.31
CA ASN A 285 -16.51 -2.65 -37.57
C ASN A 285 -16.12 -4.09 -37.94
N ASP A 286 -16.53 -5.11 -37.18
CA ASP A 286 -16.11 -6.49 -37.44
C ASP A 286 -17.19 -7.27 -38.23
N THR A 287 -17.40 -6.88 -39.50
CA THR A 287 -18.46 -7.36 -40.42
C THR A 287 -18.30 -8.80 -40.92
N SER A 288 -17.45 -9.62 -40.29
CA SER A 288 -17.24 -11.00 -40.70
C SER A 288 -18.23 -11.94 -40.02
N SER A 289 -19.09 -12.60 -40.82
CA SER A 289 -20.11 -13.58 -40.39
C SER A 289 -19.58 -14.83 -39.66
N ARG A 290 -18.25 -14.97 -39.54
CA ARG A 290 -17.56 -16.06 -38.84
C ARG A 290 -16.90 -15.60 -37.53
N SER A 291 -17.12 -14.35 -37.11
CA SER A 291 -16.63 -13.75 -35.86
C SER A 291 -17.38 -14.21 -34.59
N SER A 292 -18.48 -14.96 -34.73
CA SER A 292 -19.43 -15.28 -33.66
C SER A 292 -18.85 -16.07 -32.47
N PHE A 293 -17.74 -16.79 -32.65
CA PHE A 293 -17.10 -17.63 -31.62
C PHE A 293 -15.75 -17.11 -31.14
N ARG A 294 -15.33 -15.92 -31.56
CA ARG A 294 -14.12 -15.29 -31.02
C ARG A 294 -14.38 -14.85 -29.59
N VAL A 295 -13.40 -14.99 -28.72
CA VAL A 295 -13.43 -14.41 -27.38
C VAL A 295 -12.85 -13.00 -27.45
N HIS A 296 -13.33 -12.08 -26.62
CA HIS A 296 -12.79 -10.73 -26.59
C HIS A 296 -11.28 -10.76 -26.21
N PRO A 297 -10.37 -10.06 -26.93
CA PRO A 297 -8.93 -10.16 -26.68
C PRO A 297 -8.49 -9.84 -25.25
N ASN A 298 -9.17 -8.90 -24.59
CA ASN A 298 -8.87 -8.59 -23.18
C ASN A 298 -9.34 -9.71 -22.24
N SER A 299 -10.42 -10.43 -22.56
CA SER A 299 -10.86 -11.59 -21.77
C SER A 299 -9.80 -12.70 -21.80
N LEU A 300 -9.25 -12.98 -22.99
CA LEU A 300 -8.15 -13.94 -23.14
C LEU A 300 -6.90 -13.50 -22.34
N LYS A 301 -6.55 -12.21 -22.37
CA LYS A 301 -5.43 -11.68 -21.57
C LYS A 301 -5.64 -11.89 -20.07
N PHE A 302 -6.81 -11.55 -19.53
CA PHE A 302 -7.10 -11.76 -18.10
C PHE A 302 -7.13 -13.23 -17.72
N SER A 303 -7.70 -14.08 -18.59
CA SER A 303 -7.72 -15.54 -18.37
C SER A 303 -6.30 -16.13 -18.31
N ILE A 304 -5.40 -15.69 -19.18
CA ILE A 304 -3.99 -16.11 -19.11
C ILE A 304 -3.29 -15.55 -17.87
N GLN A 305 -3.59 -14.32 -17.44
CA GLN A 305 -3.05 -13.80 -16.17
C GLN A 305 -3.51 -14.65 -14.97
N ILE A 306 -4.78 -15.08 -14.93
CA ILE A 306 -5.28 -16.02 -13.90
C ILE A 306 -4.51 -17.33 -13.92
N LEU A 307 -4.32 -17.93 -15.10
CA LEU A 307 -3.53 -19.15 -15.25
C LEU A 307 -2.10 -18.97 -14.72
N LEU A 308 -1.44 -17.87 -15.08
CA LEU A 308 -0.07 -17.61 -14.65
C LEU A 308 0.01 -17.41 -13.14
N ASN A 309 -0.98 -16.75 -12.53
CA ASN A 309 -1.07 -16.62 -11.07
C ASN A 309 -1.27 -17.98 -10.39
N LEU A 310 -2.09 -18.86 -10.98
CA LEU A 310 -2.28 -20.22 -10.48
C LEU A 310 -0.99 -21.06 -10.54
N TYR A 311 -0.21 -20.95 -11.63
CA TYR A 311 0.97 -21.79 -11.85
C TYR A 311 2.26 -21.26 -11.20
N CYS A 312 2.46 -19.93 -11.20
CA CYS A 312 3.75 -19.32 -10.88
C CYS A 312 3.83 -18.69 -9.48
N ASN A 313 2.72 -18.25 -8.88
CA ASN A 313 2.79 -17.39 -7.68
C ASN A 313 3.48 -18.06 -6.49
N ASP A 314 3.17 -19.33 -6.24
CA ASP A 314 3.77 -20.12 -5.15
C ASP A 314 5.29 -20.29 -5.28
N GLN A 315 5.83 -20.17 -6.49
CA GLN A 315 7.25 -20.36 -6.78
C GLN A 315 8.04 -19.05 -6.74
N MET A 316 7.39 -17.92 -7.04
CA MET A 316 8.05 -16.63 -7.23
C MET A 316 7.98 -15.73 -5.99
N ASN A 317 7.04 -15.96 -5.07
CA ASN A 317 6.84 -15.18 -3.84
C ASN A 317 6.87 -13.65 -4.06
N TYR A 318 6.10 -13.18 -5.04
CA TYR A 318 5.94 -11.74 -5.27
C TYR A 318 5.09 -11.09 -4.18
N ASN A 319 5.53 -9.93 -3.65
CA ASN A 319 4.83 -9.22 -2.58
C ASN A 319 3.47 -8.62 -3.01
N ASP A 320 3.23 -8.46 -4.32
CA ASP A 320 2.00 -7.88 -4.87
C ASP A 320 0.97 -8.92 -5.34
N GLY A 321 1.23 -10.22 -5.13
CA GLY A 321 0.33 -11.33 -5.43
C GLY A 321 0.07 -12.20 -4.20
N THR A 322 -1.19 -12.49 -3.90
CA THR A 322 -1.60 -13.36 -2.77
C THR A 322 -2.54 -14.50 -3.19
N CYS A 323 -3.04 -14.46 -4.43
CA CYS A 323 -3.74 -15.60 -5.01
C CYS A 323 -2.75 -16.75 -5.25
N CYS A 324 -3.07 -17.97 -4.84
CA CYS A 324 -2.23 -19.15 -5.08
C CYS A 324 -0.77 -19.01 -4.62
N SER A 325 -0.55 -18.34 -3.50
CA SER A 325 0.76 -18.21 -2.88
C SER A 325 0.64 -18.52 -1.40
N ASP A 326 1.47 -19.44 -0.93
CA ASP A 326 1.63 -19.67 0.50
C ASP A 326 2.35 -18.46 1.14
N PRO A 327 1.91 -18.00 2.33
CA PRO A 327 2.51 -16.83 2.96
C PRO A 327 3.96 -17.10 3.37
N GLU A 328 4.76 -16.04 3.47
CA GLU A 328 6.13 -16.13 3.97
C GLU A 328 6.18 -16.86 5.31
N ARG A 329 7.16 -17.77 5.46
CA ARG A 329 7.34 -18.52 6.71
C ARG A 329 7.68 -17.56 7.85
N TYR A 330 7.06 -17.78 9.01
CA TYR A 330 7.32 -16.98 10.20
C TYR A 330 8.75 -17.21 10.70
N THR A 331 9.41 -16.13 11.13
CA THR A 331 10.73 -16.24 11.75
C THR A 331 10.62 -16.56 13.24
N LEU A 332 11.67 -17.17 13.81
CA LEU A 332 11.73 -17.45 15.24
C LEU A 332 11.60 -16.17 16.06
N ILE A 333 12.17 -15.05 15.58
CA ILE A 333 12.10 -13.74 16.22
C ILE A 333 10.66 -13.24 16.28
N GLN A 334 9.91 -13.32 15.18
CA GLN A 334 8.50 -12.92 15.16
C GLN A 334 7.69 -13.70 16.18
N LEU A 335 7.89 -15.02 16.25
CA LEU A 335 7.19 -15.87 17.20
C LEU A 335 7.57 -15.54 18.65
N ILE A 336 8.86 -15.33 18.95
CA ILE A 336 9.32 -14.95 20.28
C ILE A 336 8.79 -13.57 20.67
N VAL A 337 8.85 -12.56 19.80
CA VAL A 337 8.39 -11.19 20.10
C VAL A 337 6.88 -11.18 20.30
N LEU A 338 6.11 -11.85 19.44
CA LEU A 338 4.67 -11.96 19.60
C LEU A 338 4.32 -12.74 20.89
N ALA A 339 5.05 -13.81 21.21
CA ALA A 339 4.85 -14.54 22.45
C ALA A 339 5.20 -13.70 23.68
N LEU A 340 6.29 -12.94 23.68
CA LEU A 340 6.69 -12.06 24.78
C LEU A 340 5.71 -10.91 25.00
N LEU A 341 5.13 -10.37 23.92
CA LEU A 341 4.10 -9.34 24.02
C LEU A 341 2.73 -9.92 24.43
N ALA A 342 2.49 -11.20 24.17
CA ALA A 342 1.21 -11.88 24.46
C ALA A 342 1.18 -12.58 25.82
N THR A 343 2.33 -13.03 26.34
CA THR A 343 2.43 -13.71 27.63
C THR A 343 2.72 -12.70 28.73
N ASP A 344 2.02 -12.86 29.86
CA ASP A 344 2.27 -12.15 31.11
C ASP A 344 3.65 -12.54 31.70
N ASN A 345 4.76 -12.21 31.02
CA ASN A 345 6.11 -12.45 31.53
C ASN A 345 6.53 -11.37 32.55
N SER A 346 5.64 -11.15 33.51
CA SER A 346 5.81 -10.17 34.59
C SER A 346 6.73 -10.67 35.70
N ASP A 347 7.02 -11.97 35.76
CA ASP A 347 7.92 -12.52 36.76
C ASP A 347 9.39 -12.28 36.37
N SER A 348 9.75 -12.50 35.10
CA SER A 348 11.11 -12.28 34.61
C SER A 348 11.49 -10.80 34.47
N ILE A 349 10.55 -9.95 34.06
CA ILE A 349 10.75 -8.49 33.98
C ILE A 349 10.59 -7.85 35.36
N GLY A 350 9.68 -8.37 36.19
CA GLY A 350 9.49 -7.94 37.58
C GLY A 350 10.73 -8.18 38.43
N MET A 351 11.35 -9.36 38.37
CA MET A 351 12.64 -9.63 39.03
C MET A 351 13.76 -8.68 38.58
N LEU A 352 13.79 -8.34 37.28
CA LEU A 352 14.77 -7.42 36.72
C LEU A 352 14.57 -5.98 37.20
N ILE A 353 13.32 -5.59 37.49
CA ILE A 353 12.96 -4.27 38.04
C ILE A 353 13.08 -4.24 39.57
N ASP A 354 12.77 -5.33 40.25
CA ASP A 354 12.88 -5.49 41.71
C ASP A 354 14.36 -5.49 42.15
N ASN A 355 15.27 -6.05 41.34
CA ASN A 355 16.73 -5.92 41.54
C ASN A 355 17.28 -4.50 41.25
N LEU A 356 16.48 -3.60 40.64
CA LEU A 356 16.91 -2.22 40.30
C LEU A 356 16.47 -1.18 41.34
N ASN A 357 15.65 -1.56 42.30
CA ASN A 357 15.10 -0.69 43.35
C ASN A 357 15.31 -1.31 44.74
N GLU A 358 16.57 -1.45 45.17
CA GLU A 358 16.83 -1.41 46.61
C GLU A 358 16.66 0.03 47.09
N GLU A 359 15.55 0.21 47.81
CA GLU A 359 15.14 1.32 48.69
C GLU A 359 13.83 2.01 48.26
N ASN A 360 12.74 1.56 48.91
CA ASN A 360 11.47 2.25 49.16
C ASN A 360 10.36 2.29 48.08
N LYS A 361 9.42 1.32 48.13
CA LYS A 361 7.98 1.48 48.53
C LYS A 361 7.09 0.37 47.96
N ASN A 362 6.78 -0.63 48.80
CA ASN A 362 6.08 -1.87 48.45
C ASN A 362 4.57 -1.74 48.14
N VAL A 363 3.97 -0.55 48.17
CA VAL A 363 2.52 -0.36 47.87
C VAL A 363 2.28 0.33 46.51
N LYS A 364 3.20 1.19 46.05
CA LYS A 364 3.09 1.86 44.73
C LYS A 364 3.57 0.96 43.59
N ASN A 365 4.47 0.01 43.89
CA ASN A 365 5.08 -0.90 42.91
C ASN A 365 4.11 -1.95 42.35
N ASN A 366 3.16 -2.46 43.14
CA ASN A 366 2.21 -3.46 42.64
C ASN A 366 1.23 -2.85 41.62
N SER A 367 0.77 -1.61 41.84
CA SER A 367 -0.13 -0.93 40.89
C SER A 367 0.56 -0.58 39.56
N THR A 368 1.83 -0.17 39.60
CA THR A 368 2.58 0.18 38.38
C THR A 368 2.96 -1.07 37.58
N LYS A 369 3.31 -2.17 38.25
CA LYS A 369 3.56 -3.47 37.60
C LYS A 369 2.31 -3.96 36.85
N HIS A 370 1.14 -3.94 37.49
CA HIS A 370 -0.12 -4.32 36.84
C HIS A 370 -0.49 -3.42 35.65
N GLU A 371 -0.25 -2.11 35.74
CA GLU A 371 -0.50 -1.21 34.61
C GLU A 371 0.43 -1.52 33.42
N LEU A 372 1.72 -1.73 33.66
CA LEU A 372 2.69 -2.05 32.60
C LEU A 372 2.34 -3.37 31.90
N ILE A 373 1.97 -4.40 32.66
CA ILE A 373 1.52 -5.69 32.12
C ILE A 373 0.34 -5.48 31.16
N PHE A 374 -0.67 -4.75 31.62
CA PHE A 374 -1.85 -4.46 30.82
C PHE A 374 -1.53 -3.65 29.55
N LEU A 375 -0.56 -2.74 29.61
CA LEU A 375 -0.09 -1.99 28.43
C LEU A 375 0.64 -2.88 27.42
N PHE A 376 1.50 -3.80 27.89
CA PHE A 376 2.18 -4.77 27.03
C PHE A 376 1.20 -5.75 26.40
N GLY A 377 0.25 -6.30 27.15
CA GLY A 377 -0.78 -7.20 26.62
C GLY A 377 -1.66 -6.52 25.57
N LYS A 378 -2.03 -5.25 25.77
CA LYS A 378 -2.72 -4.45 24.76
C LYS A 378 -1.88 -4.23 23.50
N LEU A 379 -0.61 -3.87 23.67
CA LEU A 379 0.32 -3.71 22.55
C LEU A 379 0.46 -5.02 21.78
N GLY A 380 0.63 -6.15 22.47
CA GLY A 380 0.73 -7.48 21.88
C GLY A 380 -0.52 -7.87 21.10
N ALA A 381 -1.71 -7.65 21.65
CA ALA A 381 -2.97 -7.91 20.95
C ALA A 381 -3.09 -7.09 19.65
N ILE A 382 -2.68 -5.82 19.67
CA ILE A 382 -2.68 -4.98 18.47
C ILE A 382 -1.63 -5.47 17.46
N MET A 383 -0.43 -5.84 17.91
CA MET A 383 0.62 -6.36 17.03
C MET A 383 0.21 -7.70 16.38
N ILE A 384 -0.42 -8.60 17.13
CA ILE A 384 -0.98 -9.86 16.60
C ILE A 384 -2.06 -9.57 15.56
N TYR A 385 -2.94 -8.60 15.82
CA TYR A 385 -3.96 -8.21 14.86
C TYR A 385 -3.34 -7.68 13.56
N CYS A 386 -2.38 -6.75 13.64
CA CYS A 386 -1.65 -6.26 12.47
C CYS A 386 -0.94 -7.41 11.72
N PHE A 387 -0.36 -8.37 12.43
CA PHE A 387 0.32 -9.53 11.84
C PHE A 387 -0.69 -10.42 11.09
N LEU A 388 -1.85 -10.68 11.69
CA LEU A 388 -2.92 -11.46 11.09
C LEU A 388 -3.45 -10.79 9.80
N CYS A 389 -3.65 -9.48 9.82
CA CYS A 389 -4.12 -8.71 8.67
C CYS A 389 -3.14 -8.69 7.49
N ASP A 390 -1.84 -8.57 7.76
CA ASP A 390 -0.87 -8.33 6.70
C ASP A 390 -0.09 -9.59 6.29
N ARG A 391 0.45 -10.33 7.26
CA ARG A 391 1.41 -11.43 7.04
C ARG A 391 0.76 -12.78 6.78
N THR A 392 -0.53 -12.92 7.08
CA THR A 392 -1.27 -14.16 6.83
C THR A 392 -2.29 -13.99 5.72
N ASN A 393 -2.78 -15.11 5.16
CA ASN A 393 -3.91 -15.14 4.23
C ASN A 393 -5.25 -15.35 4.97
N PHE A 394 -5.28 -15.10 6.29
CA PHE A 394 -6.48 -15.27 7.10
C PHE A 394 -7.58 -14.28 6.69
N PHE A 395 -7.22 -13.01 6.50
CA PHE A 395 -8.12 -12.03 5.92
C PHE A 395 -7.87 -11.88 4.42
N MET A 396 -8.94 -11.58 3.70
CA MET A 396 -8.93 -11.39 2.26
C MET A 396 -8.22 -10.08 1.89
N LYS A 397 -7.64 -10.05 0.68
CA LYS A 397 -6.87 -8.91 0.17
C LYS A 397 -7.27 -8.62 -1.28
N GLU A 398 -7.35 -7.34 -1.63
CA GLU A 398 -7.69 -6.88 -2.99
C GLU A 398 -6.63 -5.92 -3.54
N ASN A 399 -6.43 -5.92 -4.86
CA ASN A 399 -5.49 -5.00 -5.50
C ASN A 399 -6.02 -3.56 -5.41
N LYS A 400 -5.10 -2.61 -5.30
CA LYS A 400 -5.45 -1.18 -5.31
C LYS A 400 -6.00 -0.76 -6.66
N TYR A 401 -7.13 -0.04 -6.63
CA TYR A 401 -7.74 0.51 -7.82
C TYR A 401 -7.94 2.03 -7.70
N TYR A 402 -7.28 2.77 -8.58
CA TYR A 402 -7.44 4.23 -8.65
C TYR A 402 -8.60 4.61 -9.56
N SER A 403 -9.54 5.38 -9.03
CA SER A 403 -10.50 6.15 -9.81
C SER A 403 -10.63 7.56 -9.25
N ARG A 404 -10.85 8.53 -10.14
CA ARG A 404 -11.03 9.94 -9.77
C ARG A 404 -12.16 10.14 -8.73
N PRO A 405 -13.37 9.56 -8.88
CA PRO A 405 -14.42 9.74 -7.88
C PRO A 405 -14.09 9.06 -6.54
N ASN A 406 -13.50 7.85 -6.54
CA ASN A 406 -13.12 7.18 -5.29
C ASN A 406 -12.04 7.93 -4.52
N PHE A 407 -11.20 8.71 -5.21
CA PHE A 407 -10.21 9.58 -4.57
C PHE A 407 -10.82 10.90 -4.08
N LEU A 408 -11.60 11.60 -4.91
CA LEU A 408 -12.09 12.95 -4.60
C LEU A 408 -13.29 12.97 -3.64
N LEU A 409 -14.24 12.05 -3.75
CA LEU A 409 -15.46 12.08 -2.92
C LEU A 409 -15.18 11.94 -1.42
N PRO A 410 -14.33 11.01 -0.95
CA PRO A 410 -13.99 10.91 0.47
C PRO A 410 -13.29 12.17 0.98
N ILE A 411 -12.40 12.76 0.16
CA ILE A 411 -11.72 14.02 0.49
C ILE A 411 -12.75 15.14 0.66
N LEU A 412 -13.62 15.35 -0.33
CA LEU A 412 -14.66 16.38 -0.27
C LEU A 412 -15.58 16.22 0.94
N TYR A 413 -15.99 14.97 1.23
CA TYR A 413 -16.84 14.67 2.39
C TYR A 413 -16.14 14.99 3.72
N VAL A 414 -14.90 14.55 3.89
CA VAL A 414 -14.10 14.82 5.10
C VAL A 414 -13.80 16.31 5.26
N PHE A 415 -13.56 17.04 4.17
CA PHE A 415 -13.40 18.50 4.18
C PHE A 415 -14.70 19.22 4.55
N ALA A 416 -15.84 18.79 4.02
CA ALA A 416 -17.13 19.33 4.40
C ALA A 416 -17.37 19.16 5.91
N LEU A 417 -17.15 17.96 6.45
CA LEU A 417 -17.22 17.71 7.89
C LEU A 417 -16.26 18.60 8.67
N GLY A 418 -15.00 18.72 8.22
CA GLY A 418 -14.00 19.57 8.86
C GLY A 418 -14.42 21.04 8.98
N ILE A 419 -15.14 21.57 7.99
CA ILE A 419 -15.69 22.94 8.00
C ILE A 419 -16.84 23.08 9.01
N PHE A 420 -17.70 22.06 9.13
CA PHE A 420 -18.81 22.07 10.10
C PHE A 420 -18.33 22.02 11.55
N PHE A 421 -17.23 21.32 11.84
CA PHE A 421 -16.65 21.21 13.20
C PHE A 421 -15.54 22.25 13.45
N THR A 422 -15.89 23.54 13.41
CA THR A 422 -14.94 24.65 13.69
C THR A 422 -15.19 25.30 15.05
N ASP A 423 -14.10 25.52 15.81
CA ASP A 423 -14.11 26.20 17.11
C ASP A 423 -13.12 27.37 17.14
N GLU A 424 -13.24 28.22 18.16
CA GLU A 424 -12.35 29.34 18.43
C GLU A 424 -11.28 28.95 19.47
N SER A 425 -10.02 29.24 19.16
CA SER A 425 -8.88 29.01 20.04
C SER A 425 -8.64 30.21 20.96
N SER A 426 -8.11 29.94 22.15
CA SER A 426 -7.66 30.96 23.10
C SER A 426 -6.33 31.61 22.69
N HIS A 427 -5.64 31.05 21.69
CA HIS A 427 -4.30 31.47 21.28
C HIS A 427 -4.36 32.25 19.97
N PHE A 428 -3.92 33.52 20.01
CA PHE A 428 -3.84 34.40 18.83
C PHE A 428 -2.48 34.36 18.12
N VAL A 429 -1.54 33.56 18.64
CA VAL A 429 -0.17 33.40 18.12
C VAL A 429 -0.17 32.69 16.77
N VAL A 430 0.64 33.17 15.84
CA VAL A 430 0.83 32.55 14.52
C VAL A 430 1.35 31.12 14.68
N LEU A 431 0.70 30.16 14.02
CA LEU A 431 1.04 28.73 14.07
C LEU A 431 1.09 28.16 15.51
N HIS A 432 0.08 28.49 16.32
CA HIS A 432 -0.12 27.84 17.61
C HIS A 432 -0.46 26.34 17.44
N SER A 433 -0.40 25.60 18.55
CA SER A 433 -0.51 24.14 18.58
C SER A 433 -1.78 23.60 17.91
N ASP A 434 -2.96 24.17 18.20
CA ASP A 434 -4.22 23.71 17.58
C ASP A 434 -4.25 23.93 16.06
N GLN A 435 -3.78 25.07 15.57
CA GLN A 435 -3.64 25.32 14.13
C GLN A 435 -2.63 24.37 13.47
N THR A 436 -1.49 24.09 14.11
CA THR A 436 -0.52 23.13 13.56
C THR A 436 -1.07 21.70 13.55
N ASN A 437 -1.84 21.31 14.57
CA ASN A 437 -2.51 20.02 14.62
C ASN A 437 -3.61 19.92 13.56
N GLU A 438 -4.42 20.96 13.38
CA GLU A 438 -5.39 21.04 12.27
C GLU A 438 -4.70 20.82 10.93
N ILE A 439 -3.59 21.53 10.69
CA ILE A 439 -2.84 21.42 9.45
C ILE A 439 -2.33 19.99 9.23
N LYS A 440 -1.74 19.38 10.25
CA LYS A 440 -1.31 17.97 10.21
C LYS A 440 -2.50 17.05 9.91
N GLY A 441 -3.64 17.24 10.57
CA GLY A 441 -4.81 16.38 10.41
C GLY A 441 -5.33 16.31 8.97
N TRP A 442 -5.57 17.45 8.33
CA TRP A 442 -6.07 17.44 6.95
C TRP A 442 -5.02 16.90 5.98
N MET A 443 -3.73 17.20 6.20
CA MET A 443 -2.65 16.62 5.39
C MET A 443 -2.60 15.10 5.54
N GLN A 444 -2.74 14.60 6.77
CA GLN A 444 -2.75 13.16 7.05
C GLN A 444 -3.88 12.46 6.31
N LEU A 445 -5.10 13.00 6.37
CA LEU A 445 -6.27 12.39 5.74
C LEU A 445 -6.14 12.32 4.21
N ILE A 446 -5.54 13.32 3.57
CA ILE A 446 -5.23 13.27 2.13
C ILE A 446 -4.17 12.20 1.82
N ILE A 447 -3.09 12.12 2.62
CA ILE A 447 -2.03 11.10 2.45
C ILE A 447 -2.61 9.69 2.59
N LEU A 448 -3.49 9.48 3.57
CA LEU A 448 -4.19 8.22 3.79
C LEU A 448 -5.07 7.84 2.58
N ALA A 449 -5.89 8.76 2.07
CA ALA A 449 -6.72 8.52 0.88
C ALA A 449 -5.87 8.20 -0.36
N TYR A 450 -4.72 8.86 -0.50
CA TYR A 450 -3.76 8.60 -1.57
C TYR A 450 -3.21 7.17 -1.54
N HIS A 451 -2.80 6.69 -0.36
CA HIS A 451 -2.25 5.34 -0.21
C HIS A 451 -3.31 4.25 -0.35
N TYR A 452 -4.52 4.49 0.16
CA TYR A 452 -5.65 3.58 0.07
C TYR A 452 -6.10 3.37 -1.39
N THR A 453 -6.25 4.46 -2.15
CA THR A 453 -6.72 4.40 -3.55
C THR A 453 -5.64 4.03 -4.57
N GLY A 454 -4.36 3.97 -4.16
CA GLY A 454 -3.26 3.71 -5.09
C GLY A 454 -3.02 4.83 -6.11
N ALA A 455 -3.32 6.08 -5.75
CA ALA A 455 -3.19 7.25 -6.62
C ALA A 455 -1.73 7.62 -6.98
N SER A 456 -0.75 6.81 -6.60
CA SER A 456 0.68 6.99 -6.89
C SER A 456 1.01 7.00 -8.38
N GLN A 457 0.17 6.34 -9.20
CA GLN A 457 0.31 6.28 -10.66
C GLN A 457 0.02 7.64 -11.34
N VAL A 458 -0.67 8.56 -10.65
CA VAL A 458 -1.03 9.88 -11.19
C VAL A 458 -0.02 10.92 -10.73
N LEU A 459 0.86 11.33 -11.65
CA LEU A 459 1.97 12.24 -11.35
C LEU A 459 1.56 13.56 -10.65
N PRO A 460 0.51 14.29 -11.08
CA PRO A 460 0.08 15.50 -10.38
C PRO A 460 -0.27 15.26 -8.91
N ILE A 461 -1.00 14.17 -8.62
CA ILE A 461 -1.38 13.81 -7.24
C ILE A 461 -0.13 13.46 -6.44
N TYR A 462 0.78 12.66 -7.01
CA TYR A 462 2.06 12.33 -6.39
C TYR A 462 2.85 13.58 -5.98
N ILE A 463 2.96 14.58 -6.86
CA ILE A 463 3.67 15.84 -6.56
C ILE A 463 2.98 16.60 -5.41
N THR A 464 1.64 16.69 -5.42
CA THR A 464 0.88 17.32 -4.32
C THR A 464 1.12 16.61 -3.00
N ILE A 465 1.11 15.27 -2.96
CA ILE A 465 1.40 14.52 -1.73
C ILE A 465 2.81 14.79 -1.22
N ARG A 466 3.79 14.91 -2.12
CA ARG A 466 5.15 15.28 -1.73
C ARG A 466 5.22 16.67 -1.11
N LEU A 467 4.47 17.64 -1.63
CA LEU A 467 4.33 18.96 -1.00
C LEU A 467 3.77 18.86 0.42
N LEU A 468 2.80 17.98 0.69
CA LEU A 468 2.28 17.78 2.04
C LEU A 468 3.33 17.18 2.99
N VAL A 469 4.14 16.22 2.52
CA VAL A 469 5.25 15.65 3.29
C VAL A 469 6.32 16.71 3.59
N SER A 470 6.68 17.54 2.61
CA SER A 470 7.59 18.67 2.83
C SER A 470 7.01 19.68 3.83
N PHE A 471 5.69 19.91 3.81
CA PHE A 471 5.02 20.79 4.77
C PHE A 471 5.04 20.21 6.19
N TYR A 472 4.89 18.90 6.36
CA TYR A 472 5.11 18.23 7.64
C TYR A 472 6.51 18.49 8.21
N LEU A 473 7.54 18.37 7.37
CA LEU A 473 8.93 18.63 7.76
C LEU A 473 9.17 20.11 8.07
N PHE A 474 8.58 21.02 7.30
CA PHE A 474 8.59 22.45 7.57
C PHE A 474 7.98 22.77 8.95
N LEU A 475 6.81 22.20 9.27
CA LEU A 475 6.16 22.40 10.57
C LEU A 475 6.99 21.81 11.72
N SER A 476 7.66 20.68 11.50
CA SER A 476 8.60 20.10 12.46
C SER A 476 9.77 21.05 12.74
N GLY A 477 10.42 21.56 11.68
CA GLY A 477 11.48 22.55 11.78
C GLY A 477 11.05 23.83 12.50
N PHE A 478 9.91 24.39 12.11
CA PHE A 478 9.34 25.60 12.71
C PHE A 478 9.01 25.41 14.20
N GLY A 479 8.34 24.31 14.55
CA GLY A 479 7.88 24.04 15.92
C GLY A 479 9.03 23.76 16.87
N HIS A 480 9.99 22.90 16.49
CA HIS A 480 11.14 22.59 17.32
C HIS A 480 12.10 23.78 17.46
N PHE A 481 12.31 24.56 16.39
CA PHE A 481 13.10 25.79 16.48
C PHE A 481 12.47 26.79 17.46
N THR A 482 11.16 27.05 17.31
CA THR A 482 10.44 27.98 18.19
C THR A 482 10.52 27.54 19.64
N TYR A 483 10.34 26.24 19.91
CA TYR A 483 10.45 25.69 21.26
C TYR A 483 11.86 25.91 21.86
N PHE A 484 12.92 25.48 21.18
CA PHE A 484 14.29 25.60 21.73
C PHE A 484 14.74 27.05 21.86
N TRP A 485 14.30 27.92 20.96
CA TRP A 485 14.60 29.36 21.01
C TRP A 485 14.00 30.04 22.25
N THR A 486 12.71 29.79 22.53
CA THR A 486 11.96 30.49 23.59
C THR A 486 12.10 29.84 24.96
N THR A 487 12.09 28.50 25.04
CA THR A 487 12.08 27.78 26.33
C THR A 487 13.48 27.50 26.89
N ASN A 488 14.53 27.58 26.06
CA ASN A 488 15.91 27.24 26.42
C ASN A 488 16.08 25.80 27.02
N ASP A 489 15.11 24.91 26.79
CA ASP A 489 15.17 23.53 27.27
C ASP A 489 15.93 22.64 26.28
N LEU A 490 17.26 22.57 26.45
CA LEU A 490 18.19 21.71 25.70
C LEU A 490 18.57 20.44 26.48
N SER A 491 17.65 19.94 27.32
CA SER A 491 17.84 18.75 28.13
C SER A 491 17.95 17.47 27.27
N PHE A 492 18.78 16.52 27.72
CA PHE A 492 18.87 15.21 27.08
C PHE A 492 17.57 14.39 27.25
N GLU A 493 16.84 14.60 28.35
CA GLU A 493 15.53 13.99 28.59
C GLU A 493 14.54 14.35 27.47
N ARG A 494 14.46 15.64 27.10
CA ARG A 494 13.60 16.10 26.00
C ARG A 494 13.97 15.43 24.68
N PHE A 495 15.26 15.30 24.39
CA PHE A 495 15.74 14.61 23.20
C PHE A 495 15.27 13.15 23.18
N CYS A 496 15.50 12.40 24.27
CA CYS A 496 15.03 11.02 24.41
C CYS A 496 13.51 10.91 24.27
N LYS A 497 12.75 11.85 24.83
CA LYS A 497 11.28 11.85 24.80
C LYS A 497 10.71 11.99 23.40
N VAL A 498 11.26 12.91 22.62
CA VAL A 498 10.83 13.10 21.23
C VAL A 498 11.25 11.89 20.38
N ILE A 499 12.49 11.43 20.49
CA ILE A 499 12.98 10.28 19.72
C ILE A 499 12.19 9.01 20.07
N PHE A 500 11.96 8.72 21.34
CA PHE A 500 11.18 7.56 21.76
C PHE A 500 9.76 7.61 21.19
N ARG A 501 9.07 8.74 21.33
CA ARG A 501 7.70 8.89 20.82
C ARG A 501 7.62 8.73 19.29
N LEU A 502 8.60 9.23 18.55
CA LEU A 502 8.63 9.08 17.09
C LEU A 502 8.87 7.62 16.66
N ASN A 503 9.71 6.89 17.39
CA ASN A 503 10.27 5.62 16.93
C ASN A 503 9.64 4.37 17.53
N PHE A 504 9.05 4.47 18.72
CA PHE A 504 8.59 3.32 19.50
C PHE A 504 7.68 2.39 18.68
N LEU A 505 6.61 2.94 18.08
CA LEU A 505 5.68 2.15 17.28
C LEU A 505 6.33 1.56 16.03
N ALA A 506 7.14 2.34 15.31
CA ALA A 506 7.83 1.86 14.11
C ALA A 506 8.76 0.69 14.43
N VAL A 507 9.53 0.77 15.53
CA VAL A 507 10.42 -0.31 15.98
C VAL A 507 9.63 -1.57 16.34
N CYS A 508 8.53 -1.45 17.10
CA CYS A 508 7.67 -2.60 17.41
C CYS A 508 7.14 -3.28 16.13
N LEU A 509 6.69 -2.48 15.15
CA LEU A 509 6.22 -2.99 13.86
C LEU A 509 7.35 -3.67 13.05
N CYS A 510 8.57 -3.12 13.04
CA CYS A 510 9.71 -3.75 12.35
C CYS A 510 9.97 -5.17 12.88
N LEU A 511 9.94 -5.35 14.21
CA LEU A 511 10.19 -6.64 14.86
C LEU A 511 9.06 -7.64 14.60
N CYS A 512 7.81 -7.19 14.69
CA CYS A 512 6.64 -8.07 14.50
C CYS A 512 6.44 -8.44 13.03
N MET A 513 6.70 -7.50 12.10
CA MET A 513 6.45 -7.71 10.67
C MET A 513 7.65 -8.25 9.90
N ASN A 514 8.84 -8.29 10.52
CA ASN A 514 10.09 -8.64 9.84
C ASN A 514 10.33 -7.75 8.60
N ARG A 515 10.26 -6.44 8.81
CA ARG A 515 10.51 -5.43 7.77
C ARG A 515 11.52 -4.40 8.27
N PRO A 516 12.39 -3.89 7.39
CA PRO A 516 13.49 -3.01 7.77
C PRO A 516 12.91 -1.66 8.16
N TYR A 517 13.61 -0.92 9.02
CA TYR A 517 13.15 0.38 9.52
C TYR A 517 12.90 1.41 8.40
N GLN A 518 13.64 1.30 7.30
CA GLN A 518 13.47 2.13 6.09
C GLN A 518 12.12 1.91 5.39
N PHE A 519 11.43 0.77 5.61
CA PHE A 519 10.08 0.53 5.10
C PHE A 519 9.10 1.62 5.60
N TYR A 520 9.29 2.08 6.84
CA TYR A 520 8.53 3.19 7.44
C TYR A 520 9.23 4.54 7.24
N TYR A 521 9.75 4.80 6.03
CA TYR A 521 10.70 5.88 5.69
C TYR A 521 10.47 7.27 6.32
N PHE A 522 9.21 7.65 6.56
CA PHE A 522 8.86 8.94 7.18
C PHE A 522 9.42 9.08 8.60
N VAL A 523 9.44 8.00 9.39
CA VAL A 523 9.92 8.00 10.78
C VAL A 523 11.45 8.19 10.87
N PRO A 524 12.28 7.44 10.11
CA PRO A 524 13.72 7.74 10.00
C PRO A 524 13.98 9.18 9.56
N LEU A 525 13.21 9.67 8.58
CA LEU A 525 13.40 11.01 8.02
C LEU A 525 13.14 12.11 9.06
N VAL A 526 12.01 12.07 9.77
CA VAL A 526 11.68 13.06 10.82
C VAL A 526 12.65 12.96 11.99
N SER A 527 13.04 11.74 12.39
CA SER A 527 14.00 11.51 13.48
C SER A 527 15.38 12.08 13.15
N PHE A 528 15.86 11.87 11.92
CA PHE A 528 17.10 12.45 11.41
C PHE A 528 17.07 13.97 11.47
N TRP A 529 16.00 14.59 10.97
CA TRP A 529 15.89 16.05 10.97
C TRP A 529 15.75 16.63 12.37
N PHE A 530 15.05 15.96 13.29
CA PHE A 530 15.01 16.35 14.69
C PHE A 530 16.39 16.32 15.33
N PHE A 531 17.19 15.28 15.05
CA PHE A 531 18.58 15.20 15.50
C PHE A 531 19.43 16.36 14.97
N VAL A 532 19.27 16.74 13.68
CA VAL A 532 19.95 17.91 13.09
C VAL A 532 19.55 19.21 13.79
N ILE A 533 18.26 19.43 14.06
CA ILE A 533 17.76 20.63 14.77
C ILE A 533 18.31 20.68 16.20
N TYR A 534 18.28 19.55 16.93
CA TYR A 534 18.81 19.49 18.28
C TYR A 534 20.32 19.80 18.31
N SER A 535 21.07 19.23 17.37
CA SER A 535 22.51 19.47 17.22
C SER A 535 22.81 20.93 16.88
N PHE A 536 22.02 21.57 16.02
CA PHE A 536 22.15 23.00 15.66
C PHE A 536 22.15 23.93 16.89
N PHE A 537 21.26 23.68 17.85
CA PHE A 537 21.21 24.45 19.09
C PHE A 537 22.28 24.05 20.11
N LYS A 538 22.62 22.76 20.19
CA LYS A 538 23.58 22.23 21.17
C LYS A 538 25.03 22.59 20.84
N ILE A 539 25.38 22.72 19.56
CA ILE A 539 26.73 23.12 19.12
C ILE A 539 27.06 24.51 19.68
N ILE A 540 28.25 24.65 20.26
CA ILE A 540 28.73 25.91 20.85
C ILE A 540 28.98 26.95 19.74
N PRO A 541 28.62 28.24 19.92
CA PRO A 541 27.96 28.81 21.10
C PRO A 541 26.46 28.46 21.15
N VAL A 542 25.94 28.20 22.35
CA VAL A 542 24.51 27.97 22.57
C VAL A 542 23.79 29.31 22.42
N VAL A 543 22.91 29.41 21.42
CA VAL A 543 22.19 30.64 21.10
C VAL A 543 20.71 30.45 21.39
N THR A 544 20.17 31.29 22.25
CA THR A 544 18.74 31.35 22.61
C THR A 544 18.26 32.80 22.65
N GLU A 545 16.95 33.00 22.82
CA GLU A 545 16.37 34.34 22.94
C GLU A 545 17.05 35.17 24.03
N THR A 546 17.07 34.64 25.27
CA THR A 546 17.65 35.31 26.43
C THR A 546 19.14 35.62 26.26
N SER A 547 19.87 34.69 25.64
CA SER A 547 21.30 34.86 25.37
C SER A 547 21.56 35.91 24.28
N SER A 548 20.68 36.01 23.29
CA SER A 548 20.80 36.99 22.20
C SER A 548 20.36 38.38 22.60
N GLU A 549 19.48 38.50 23.60
CA GLU A 549 19.16 39.77 24.23
C GLU A 549 20.30 40.29 25.10
N ALA A 550 21.03 39.39 25.79
CA ALA A 550 22.22 39.76 26.54
C ALA A 550 23.38 40.19 25.61
N ASN A 551 23.60 39.44 24.51
CA ASN A 551 24.71 39.68 23.58
C ASN A 551 24.25 39.72 22.12
N SER A 552 24.30 40.91 21.50
CA SER A 552 23.94 41.09 20.08
C SER A 552 24.77 40.24 19.11
N SER A 553 26.02 39.90 19.46
CA SER A 553 26.90 39.03 18.65
C SER A 553 26.34 37.61 18.46
N HIS A 554 25.42 37.16 19.32
CA HIS A 554 24.81 35.84 19.20
C HIS A 554 23.88 35.72 17.98
N TYR A 555 23.29 36.83 17.50
CA TYR A 555 22.57 36.83 16.22
C TYR A 555 23.49 36.56 15.03
N PHE A 556 24.72 37.08 15.05
CA PHE A 556 25.71 36.79 14.02
C PHE A 556 26.12 35.31 14.04
N TYR A 557 26.38 34.74 15.21
CA TYR A 557 26.67 33.31 15.34
C TYR A 557 25.51 32.43 14.86
N LEU A 558 24.25 32.84 15.08
CA LEU A 558 23.09 32.12 14.56
C LEU A 558 23.04 32.11 13.02
N ILE A 559 23.28 33.26 12.38
CA ILE A 559 23.35 33.36 10.92
C ILE A 559 24.48 32.47 10.38
N LEU A 560 25.65 32.50 11.03
CA LEU A 560 26.77 31.64 10.67
C LEU A 560 26.38 30.16 10.74
N LYS A 561 25.70 29.73 11.82
CA LYS A 561 25.18 28.36 11.94
C LYS A 561 24.21 27.97 10.81
N PHE A 562 23.32 28.88 10.39
CA PHE A 562 22.44 28.63 9.24
C PHE A 562 23.21 28.43 7.93
N ILE A 563 24.22 29.28 7.68
CA ILE A 563 25.09 29.16 6.50
C ILE A 563 25.85 27.84 6.53
N THR A 564 26.42 27.47 7.68
CA THR A 564 27.12 26.19 7.86
C THR A 564 26.21 25.00 7.63
N LEU A 565 24.98 25.02 8.17
CA LEU A 565 24.00 23.96 7.96
C LEU A 565 23.60 23.84 6.48
N PHE A 566 23.36 24.96 5.80
CA PHE A 566 23.07 24.99 4.37
C PHE A 566 24.21 24.43 3.52
N ALA A 567 25.45 24.81 3.84
CA ALA A 567 26.65 24.29 3.18
C ALA A 567 26.79 22.78 3.38
N LEU A 568 26.60 22.28 4.60
CA LEU A 568 26.66 20.85 4.92
C LEU A 568 25.61 20.03 4.15
N ILE A 569 24.36 20.52 4.08
CA ILE A 569 23.30 19.89 3.29
C ILE A 569 23.66 19.88 1.81
N SER A 570 24.21 20.98 1.29
CA SER A 570 24.63 21.11 -0.11
C SER A 570 25.78 20.17 -0.47
N ILE A 571 26.76 20.00 0.42
CA ILE A 571 27.88 19.06 0.25
C ILE A 571 27.36 17.62 0.22
N LEU A 572 26.50 17.25 1.17
CA LEU A 572 25.87 15.92 1.21
C LEU A 572 25.07 15.64 -0.05
N TYR A 573 24.40 16.65 -0.62
CA TYR A 573 23.62 16.51 -1.85
C TYR A 573 24.50 16.34 -3.10
N THR A 574 25.56 17.12 -3.23
CA THR A 574 26.42 17.11 -4.43
C THR A 574 27.23 15.81 -4.54
N SER A 575 27.58 15.19 -3.41
CA SER A 575 28.41 13.98 -3.39
C SER A 575 27.63 12.76 -2.92
N GLU A 576 27.10 11.99 -3.89
CA GLU A 576 26.45 10.70 -3.62
C GLU A 576 27.41 9.72 -2.92
N VAL A 577 28.68 9.68 -3.34
CA VAL A 577 29.72 8.83 -2.72
C VAL A 577 29.94 9.18 -1.25
N PHE A 578 29.96 10.47 -0.91
CA PHE A 578 30.10 10.91 0.47
C PHE A 578 28.87 10.55 1.31
N PHE A 579 27.67 10.68 0.74
CA PHE A 579 26.44 10.26 1.39
C PHE A 579 26.44 8.75 1.68
N GLU A 580 26.75 7.92 0.69
CA GLU A 580 26.85 6.47 0.89
C GLU A 580 27.89 6.13 1.95
N SER A 581 29.07 6.74 1.89
CA SER A 581 30.14 6.52 2.86
C SER A 581 29.72 6.89 4.28
N LEU A 582 28.98 8.00 4.48
CA LEU A 582 28.55 8.44 5.80
C LEU A 582 27.49 7.51 6.41
N PHE A 583 26.49 7.13 5.61
CA PHE A 583 25.33 6.37 6.10
C PHE A 583 25.56 4.86 6.12
N LEU A 584 26.59 4.33 5.45
CA LEU A 584 26.97 2.91 5.50
C LEU A 584 28.01 2.59 6.61
N ILE A 585 28.44 3.57 7.40
CA ILE A 585 29.31 3.33 8.57
C ILE A 585 28.55 2.53 9.63
N ARG A 586 29.18 1.47 10.17
CA ARG A 586 28.62 0.72 11.31
C ARG A 586 28.80 1.53 12.61
N PRO A 587 27.78 1.64 13.47
CA PRO A 587 26.53 0.84 13.49
C PRO A 587 25.33 1.45 12.73
N TRP A 588 25.49 2.60 12.07
CA TRP A 588 24.39 3.37 11.46
C TRP A 588 23.79 2.76 10.19
N LYS A 589 24.58 1.98 9.42
CA LYS A 589 24.17 1.28 8.19
C LYS A 589 22.75 0.70 8.28
N PHE A 590 22.53 0.01 9.36
CA PHE A 590 21.36 -0.79 9.68
C PHE A 590 20.04 0.00 9.82
N MET A 591 20.13 1.32 10.03
CA MET A 591 18.94 2.19 10.11
C MET A 591 18.47 2.69 8.74
N PHE A 592 19.36 2.72 7.73
CA PHE A 592 19.12 3.46 6.49
C PHE A 592 19.09 2.58 5.23
N VAL A 593 19.18 1.27 5.43
CA VAL A 593 19.28 0.27 4.36
C VAL A 593 17.95 -0.47 4.17
N SER A 594 17.65 -0.81 2.91
CA SER A 594 16.48 -1.63 2.52
C SER A 594 16.77 -3.14 2.60
N ASN A 595 15.75 -3.98 2.33
CA ASN A 595 15.88 -5.45 2.29
C ASN A 595 17.00 -5.95 1.37
N ASP A 596 17.22 -5.26 0.25
CA ASP A 596 18.24 -5.62 -0.75
C ASP A 596 19.63 -5.06 -0.43
N ASP A 597 19.88 -4.71 0.84
CA ASP A 597 21.10 -4.01 1.31
C ASP A 597 21.37 -2.68 0.56
N SER A 598 20.32 -2.03 0.05
CA SER A 598 20.43 -0.81 -0.78
C SER A 598 20.05 0.47 -0.05
N ILE A 599 20.85 1.53 -0.25
CA ILE A 599 20.64 2.88 0.34
C ILE A 599 19.90 3.85 -0.60
N LYS A 600 19.65 3.42 -1.85
CA LYS A 600 19.07 4.27 -2.90
C LYS A 600 17.74 4.90 -2.50
N GLU A 601 16.90 4.16 -1.79
CA GLU A 601 15.61 4.67 -1.31
C GLU A 601 15.80 5.78 -0.28
N TRP A 602 16.71 5.61 0.69
CA TRP A 602 17.02 6.64 1.68
C TRP A 602 17.57 7.91 1.02
N TRP A 603 18.56 7.76 0.13
CA TRP A 603 19.11 8.87 -0.65
C TRP A 603 18.02 9.60 -1.45
N PHE A 604 17.18 8.85 -2.16
CA PHE A 604 16.09 9.41 -2.95
C PHE A 604 15.12 10.25 -2.09
N ARG A 605 14.70 9.73 -0.93
CA ARG A 605 13.77 10.42 -0.02
C ARG A 605 14.41 11.65 0.63
N TRP A 606 15.62 11.52 1.16
CA TRP A 606 16.34 12.61 1.80
C TRP A 606 16.61 13.76 0.82
N ARG A 607 17.06 13.43 -0.41
CA ARG A 607 17.40 14.40 -1.46
C ARG A 607 16.24 15.31 -1.82
N ILE A 608 15.00 14.79 -1.86
CA ILE A 608 13.81 15.56 -2.26
C ILE A 608 13.45 16.63 -1.21
N ASP A 609 13.54 16.29 0.07
CA ASP A 609 13.07 17.12 1.19
C ASP A 609 14.17 17.91 1.92
N ARG A 610 15.38 17.93 1.37
CA ARG A 610 16.62 18.42 2.00
C ARG A 610 16.56 19.83 2.62
N TYR A 611 15.78 20.75 2.04
CA TYR A 611 15.69 22.14 2.53
C TYR A 611 14.42 22.43 3.33
N SER A 612 13.45 21.53 3.37
CA SER A 612 12.12 21.78 3.97
C SER A 612 12.21 22.19 5.44
N VAL A 613 13.08 21.51 6.20
CA VAL A 613 13.30 21.77 7.63
C VAL A 613 14.04 23.08 7.85
N LEU A 614 15.09 23.33 7.05
CA LEU A 614 15.87 24.57 7.10
C LEU A 614 14.98 25.79 6.83
N CYS A 615 14.10 25.71 5.82
CA CYS A 615 13.10 26.74 5.54
C CYS A 615 12.14 26.96 6.72
N GLY A 616 11.73 25.89 7.41
CA GLY A 616 10.91 25.98 8.62
C GLY A 616 11.62 26.71 9.76
N MET A 617 12.89 26.38 10.01
CA MET A 617 13.72 27.04 11.02
C MET A 617 13.96 28.53 10.69
N ILE A 618 14.31 28.85 9.44
CA ILE A 618 14.49 30.24 8.99
C ILE A 618 13.18 31.03 9.13
N SER A 619 12.04 30.42 8.75
CA SER A 619 10.73 31.07 8.88
C SER A 619 10.38 31.36 10.34
N ALA A 620 10.70 30.45 11.26
CA ALA A 620 10.53 30.67 12.70
C ALA A 620 11.39 31.82 13.22
N PHE A 621 12.67 31.87 12.81
CA PHE A 621 13.56 32.98 13.13
C PHE A 621 13.06 34.32 12.58
N CYS A 622 12.68 34.37 11.30
CA CYS A 622 12.12 35.57 10.68
C CYS A 622 10.87 36.05 11.41
N LEU A 623 9.96 35.15 11.80
CA LEU A 623 8.75 35.49 12.54
C LEU A 623 9.08 36.12 13.90
N GLN A 624 10.06 35.57 14.62
CA GLN A 624 10.52 36.13 15.90
C GLN A 624 11.15 37.52 15.72
N MET A 625 11.96 37.73 14.68
CA MET A 625 12.52 39.05 14.37
C MET A 625 11.43 40.07 14.03
N LEU A 626 10.45 39.68 13.22
CA LEU A 626 9.31 40.54 12.88
C LEU A 626 8.46 40.92 14.10
N ARG A 627 8.35 40.02 15.10
CA ARG A 627 7.75 40.33 16.41
C ARG A 627 8.59 41.35 17.20
N LYS A 628 9.91 41.14 17.25
CA LYS A 628 10.86 42.03 17.95
C LYS A 628 10.81 43.47 17.41
N TYR A 629 10.79 43.63 16.08
CA TYR A 629 10.69 44.94 15.42
C TYR A 629 9.25 45.51 15.38
N ARG A 630 8.28 44.87 16.05
CA ARG A 630 6.86 45.28 16.09
C ARG A 630 6.23 45.47 14.70
N ILE A 631 6.70 44.72 13.70
CA ILE A 631 6.11 44.72 12.35
C ILE A 631 4.86 43.84 12.32
N ILE A 632 4.83 42.79 13.14
CA ILE A 632 3.68 41.89 13.31
C ILE A 632 3.02 42.15 14.67
N HIS A 633 1.70 42.31 14.65
CA HIS A 633 0.87 42.44 15.86
C HIS A 633 -0.18 41.33 15.89
N GLU A 634 0.02 40.34 16.75
CA GLU A 634 -0.83 39.13 16.77
C GLU A 634 -2.23 39.40 17.37
N SER A 635 -2.33 40.39 18.26
CA SER A 635 -3.59 40.84 18.87
C SER A 635 -4.51 41.62 17.93
N ASN A 636 -3.94 42.25 16.89
CA ASN A 636 -4.66 43.13 15.98
C ASN A 636 -5.50 42.33 14.96
N PRO A 637 -6.55 42.93 14.36
CA PRO A 637 -7.36 42.25 13.34
C PRO A 637 -6.53 41.82 12.11
N HIS A 638 -5.48 42.56 11.78
CA HIS A 638 -4.54 42.28 10.70
C HIS A 638 -3.19 41.80 11.26
N LEU A 639 -2.50 40.91 10.54
CA LEU A 639 -1.20 40.37 10.96
C LEU A 639 -0.10 41.45 10.98
N PHE A 640 -0.04 42.27 9.93
CA PHE A 640 0.97 43.32 9.79
C PHE A 640 0.48 44.65 10.38
N SER A 641 1.44 45.47 10.82
CA SER A 641 1.19 46.73 11.54
C SER A 641 0.38 47.77 10.74
N SER A 642 0.43 47.74 9.40
CA SER A 642 -0.42 48.59 8.57
C SER A 642 -1.30 47.78 7.61
N THR A 643 -2.51 48.27 7.38
CA THR A 643 -3.48 47.66 6.46
C THR A 643 -2.95 47.61 5.03
N ARG A 644 -2.19 48.64 4.59
CA ARG A 644 -1.56 48.68 3.27
C ARG A 644 -0.50 47.59 3.10
N LEU A 645 0.37 47.40 4.11
CA LEU A 645 1.36 46.32 4.10
C LEU A 645 0.67 44.97 4.09
N ASN A 646 -0.40 44.80 4.85
CA ASN A 646 -1.13 43.54 4.87
C ASN A 646 -1.74 43.21 3.48
N ILE A 647 -2.40 44.17 2.83
CA ILE A 647 -2.94 43.99 1.48
C ILE A 647 -1.82 43.67 0.48
N LEU A 648 -0.72 44.43 0.50
CA LEU A 648 0.41 44.20 -0.40
C LEU A 648 1.01 42.80 -0.24
N MET A 649 1.23 42.36 1.01
CA MET A 649 1.75 41.02 1.31
C MET A 649 0.79 39.94 0.87
N THR A 650 -0.52 40.13 1.03
CA THR A 650 -1.52 39.15 0.59
C THR A 650 -1.56 39.02 -0.93
N ILE A 651 -1.53 40.13 -1.67
CA ILE A 651 -1.45 40.13 -3.14
C ILE A 651 -0.15 39.45 -3.59
N SER A 652 0.99 39.79 -2.97
CA SER A 652 2.28 39.17 -3.25
C SER A 652 2.25 37.66 -3.04
N THR A 653 1.64 37.18 -1.94
CA THR A 653 1.51 35.74 -1.67
C THR A 653 0.58 35.02 -2.65
N ILE A 654 -0.52 35.67 -3.09
CA ILE A 654 -1.44 35.10 -4.08
C ILE A 654 -0.76 35.01 -5.44
N ILE A 655 -0.03 36.06 -5.85
CA ILE A 655 0.77 36.04 -7.08
C ILE A 655 1.86 34.96 -6.98
N GLY A 656 2.56 34.85 -5.86
CA GLY A 656 3.55 33.81 -5.60
C GLY A 656 2.99 32.40 -5.70
N LEU A 657 1.78 32.17 -5.16
CA LEU A 657 1.05 30.90 -5.31
C LEU A 657 0.65 30.63 -6.76
N PHE A 658 0.16 31.64 -7.48
CA PHE A 658 -0.21 31.49 -8.89
C PHE A 658 1.01 31.19 -9.77
N VAL A 659 2.13 31.89 -9.56
CA VAL A 659 3.39 31.67 -10.28
C VAL A 659 3.96 30.30 -9.97
N SER A 660 4.02 29.90 -8.69
CA SER A 660 4.49 28.56 -8.32
C SER A 660 3.58 27.44 -8.85
N ALA A 661 2.26 27.62 -8.80
CA ALA A 661 1.30 26.66 -9.36
C ALA A 661 1.43 26.56 -10.88
N THR A 662 1.54 27.68 -11.60
CA THR A 662 1.72 27.68 -13.06
C THR A 662 3.06 27.09 -13.47
N ILE A 663 4.15 27.31 -12.72
CA ILE A 663 5.44 26.64 -12.94
C ILE A 663 5.31 25.13 -12.75
N MET A 664 4.64 24.66 -11.70
CA MET A 664 4.40 23.22 -11.48
C MET A 664 3.54 22.59 -12.58
N ILE A 665 2.47 23.28 -12.98
CA ILE A 665 1.57 22.82 -14.05
C ILE A 665 2.32 22.82 -15.40
N ASN A 666 3.08 23.86 -15.71
CA ASN A 666 3.85 23.96 -16.95
C ASN A 666 5.00 22.94 -16.99
N HIS A 667 5.63 22.60 -15.85
CA HIS A 667 6.56 21.46 -15.76
C HIS A 667 5.87 20.12 -16.06
N SER A 668 4.61 19.97 -15.63
CA SER A 668 3.79 18.79 -15.91
C SER A 668 3.37 18.71 -17.39
N ILE A 669 3.14 19.86 -18.04
CA ILE A 669 2.75 19.98 -19.45
C ILE A 669 3.96 19.85 -20.39
N LYS A 670 5.10 20.48 -20.08
CA LYS A 670 6.36 20.32 -20.81
C LYS A 670 6.80 18.86 -20.81
N LEU A 671 6.55 18.08 -19.75
CA LEU A 671 6.79 16.63 -19.76
C LEU A 671 5.97 15.92 -20.86
N ARG A 672 4.73 16.34 -21.11
CA ARG A 672 3.84 15.74 -22.12
C ARG A 672 4.16 16.20 -23.55
N LEU A 673 4.45 17.48 -23.73
CA LEU A 673 4.87 18.06 -25.02
C LEU A 673 6.27 17.59 -25.45
N LEU A 674 7.18 17.44 -24.48
CA LEU A 674 8.53 16.94 -24.72
C LEU A 674 8.53 15.43 -24.96
N LEU A 675 7.65 14.64 -24.33
CA LEU A 675 7.48 13.22 -24.69
C LEU A 675 6.86 13.03 -26.09
N LEU A 676 5.98 13.94 -26.53
CA LEU A 676 5.39 13.94 -27.87
C LEU A 676 6.38 14.42 -28.95
N SER A 677 7.28 15.36 -28.63
CA SER A 677 8.33 15.80 -29.56
C SER A 677 9.56 14.89 -29.56
N PHE A 678 9.85 14.18 -28.46
CA PHE A 678 10.95 13.22 -28.40
C PHE A 678 10.64 11.91 -29.14
N SER A 679 9.36 11.48 -29.27
CA SER A 679 9.02 10.33 -30.10
C SER A 679 9.25 10.56 -31.60
N SER A 680 9.17 11.82 -32.08
CA SER A 680 9.44 12.15 -33.49
C SER A 680 10.90 12.52 -33.75
N LEU A 681 11.59 13.16 -32.79
CA LEU A 681 13.00 13.52 -32.95
C LEU A 681 13.99 12.40 -32.59
N GLN A 682 13.70 11.47 -31.67
CA GLN A 682 14.61 10.35 -31.40
C GLN A 682 14.70 9.37 -32.56
N PHE A 683 13.65 9.18 -33.34
CA PHE A 683 13.71 8.32 -34.53
C PHE A 683 14.66 8.89 -35.60
N PHE A 684 14.81 10.21 -35.69
CA PHE A 684 15.70 10.87 -36.65
C PHE A 684 17.12 11.09 -36.12
N TYR A 685 17.28 11.34 -34.81
CA TYR A 685 18.58 11.63 -34.18
C TYR A 685 19.35 10.35 -33.77
N VAL A 686 18.66 9.24 -33.47
CA VAL A 686 19.30 7.93 -33.19
C VAL A 686 19.87 7.30 -34.47
N LEU A 687 19.37 7.68 -35.65
CA LEU A 687 19.88 7.22 -36.93
C LEU A 687 21.16 7.94 -37.39
N THR A 688 21.55 9.05 -36.74
CA THR A 688 22.61 9.94 -37.27
C THR A 688 23.81 10.15 -36.35
N ASN A 689 23.80 9.78 -35.06
CA ASN A 689 24.95 10.04 -34.20
C ASN A 689 25.13 9.06 -33.00
N PRO A 690 26.25 8.31 -32.90
CA PRO A 690 26.53 7.42 -31.77
C PRO A 690 27.03 8.15 -30.50
N ILE A 691 27.20 9.48 -30.53
CA ILE A 691 27.74 10.28 -29.40
C ILE A 691 26.63 10.85 -28.50
N ALA A 692 25.37 10.88 -28.96
CA ALA A 692 24.25 11.49 -28.25
C ALA A 692 23.72 10.70 -27.02
N MET A 693 24.37 9.58 -26.66
CA MET A 693 23.99 8.75 -25.51
C MET A 693 24.54 9.28 -24.16
N SER A 694 25.38 10.32 -24.18
CA SER A 694 26.03 10.88 -22.98
C SER A 694 25.37 12.14 -22.40
N PHE A 695 24.46 12.80 -23.12
CA PHE A 695 23.83 14.07 -22.69
C PHE A 695 22.38 13.95 -22.17
N THR A 696 21.75 12.78 -22.29
CA THR A 696 20.43 12.50 -21.73
C THR A 696 20.33 12.56 -20.19
N PRO A 697 21.39 12.30 -19.38
CA PRO A 697 21.30 12.44 -17.92
C PRO A 697 21.26 13.90 -17.45
N MET A 698 21.81 14.84 -18.23
CA MET A 698 21.99 16.24 -17.82
C MET A 698 20.67 17.02 -17.76
N PHE A 699 19.74 16.73 -18.67
CA PHE A 699 18.39 17.33 -18.64
C PHE A 699 17.47 16.76 -17.56
N PHE A 700 17.78 15.57 -17.03
CA PHE A 700 17.07 15.00 -15.88
C PHE A 700 17.57 15.60 -14.55
N SER A 701 18.80 16.11 -14.50
CA SER A 701 19.41 16.68 -13.31
C SER A 701 18.82 18.06 -12.92
N PHE A 702 18.47 18.90 -13.91
CA PHE A 702 17.77 20.18 -13.67
C PHE A 702 16.31 20.03 -13.17
N ARG A 703 15.81 18.79 -13.02
CA ARG A 703 14.38 18.45 -12.81
C ARG A 703 13.95 18.38 -11.34
N TYR A 704 14.90 18.37 -10.40
CA TYR A 704 14.64 18.18 -8.96
C TYR A 704 15.21 19.28 -8.04
N ASP A 705 16.14 20.11 -8.54
CA ASP A 705 16.81 21.12 -7.70
C ASP A 705 15.94 22.31 -7.32
N SER A 706 15.09 22.76 -8.24
CA SER A 706 14.15 23.86 -8.04
C SER A 706 12.87 23.46 -7.31
N VAL A 707 12.59 22.16 -7.19
CA VAL A 707 11.35 21.65 -6.58
C VAL A 707 11.31 21.96 -5.08
N SER A 708 12.39 21.70 -4.34
CA SER A 708 12.45 21.98 -2.88
C SER A 708 12.24 23.47 -2.53
N VAL A 709 12.83 24.38 -3.31
CA VAL A 709 12.67 25.83 -3.13
C VAL A 709 11.24 26.25 -3.49
N LEU A 710 10.68 25.76 -4.59
CA LEU A 710 9.30 26.06 -5.00
C LEU A 710 8.25 25.51 -4.00
N LEU A 711 8.54 24.37 -3.39
CA LEU A 711 7.69 23.79 -2.33
C LEU A 711 7.67 24.71 -1.10
N SER A 712 8.83 25.24 -0.70
CA SER A 712 8.94 26.14 0.45
C SER A 712 8.18 27.46 0.26
N THR A 713 8.13 28.01 -0.97
CA THR A 713 7.38 29.24 -1.25
C THR A 713 5.87 29.03 -1.18
N ILE A 714 5.38 27.86 -1.63
CA ILE A 714 3.96 27.49 -1.51
C ILE A 714 3.56 27.34 -0.04
N ILE A 715 4.40 26.66 0.76
CA ILE A 715 4.18 26.48 2.20
C ILE A 715 4.13 27.83 2.91
N LEU A 716 5.11 28.72 2.66
CA LEU A 716 5.16 30.03 3.30
C LEU A 716 3.94 30.89 2.91
N SER A 717 3.54 30.86 1.64
CA SER A 717 2.35 31.57 1.17
C SER A 717 1.07 31.06 1.85
N PHE A 718 0.93 29.75 2.03
CA PHE A 718 -0.18 29.16 2.79
C PHE A 718 -0.16 29.63 4.26
N VAL A 719 1.00 29.62 4.92
CA VAL A 719 1.13 30.08 6.31
C VAL A 719 0.75 31.54 6.46
N VAL A 720 1.17 32.42 5.54
CA VAL A 720 0.82 33.84 5.56
C VAL A 720 -0.67 34.04 5.35
N LEU A 721 -1.27 33.39 4.33
CA LEU A 721 -2.71 33.50 4.07
C LEU A 721 -3.56 32.99 5.24
N ARG A 722 -3.17 31.86 5.83
CA ARG A 722 -3.86 31.26 6.99
C ARG A 722 -3.79 32.15 8.23
N ASN A 723 -2.79 33.03 8.35
CA ASN A 723 -2.59 33.89 9.51
C ASN A 723 -2.85 35.39 9.26
N ASN A 724 -3.27 35.75 8.05
CA ASN A 724 -3.46 37.13 7.61
C ASN A 724 -4.48 37.90 8.47
N SER A 725 -5.65 37.31 8.71
CA SER A 725 -6.71 37.91 9.53
C SER A 725 -6.85 37.22 10.89
N LYS A 726 -7.29 37.97 11.90
CA LYS A 726 -7.60 37.42 13.23
C LYS A 726 -8.64 36.29 13.14
N TRP A 727 -9.64 36.41 12.26
CA TRP A 727 -10.67 35.39 12.05
C TRP A 727 -10.07 34.03 11.67
N PHE A 728 -9.13 34.01 10.72
CA PHE A 728 -8.43 32.78 10.35
C PHE A 728 -7.46 32.31 11.45
N ARG A 729 -6.82 33.21 12.21
CA ARG A 729 -5.89 32.80 13.28
C ARG A 729 -6.56 32.09 14.44
N ILE A 730 -7.72 32.56 14.88
CA ILE A 730 -8.38 32.01 16.07
C ILE A 730 -9.25 30.79 15.73
N ARG A 731 -9.76 30.65 14.50
CA ARG A 731 -10.62 29.52 14.16
C ARG A 731 -9.83 28.34 13.64
N PHE A 732 -10.14 27.14 14.14
CA PHE A 732 -9.56 25.89 13.66
C PHE A 732 -10.62 24.78 13.64
N SER A 733 -10.43 23.78 12.78
CA SER A 733 -11.26 22.58 12.78
C SER A 733 -10.85 21.63 13.92
N VAL A 734 -11.79 21.35 14.83
CA VAL A 734 -11.60 20.42 15.95
C VAL A 734 -11.35 19.00 15.43
N LEU A 735 -12.10 18.61 14.40
CA LEU A 735 -11.98 17.30 13.77
C LEU A 735 -10.56 17.10 13.22
N PHE A 736 -10.06 18.05 12.43
CA PHE A 736 -8.70 17.94 11.88
C PHE A 736 -7.64 18.06 12.98
N SER A 737 -7.80 18.94 13.96
CA SER A 737 -6.87 19.04 15.08
C SER A 737 -6.74 17.70 15.83
N TRP A 738 -7.86 17.00 16.02
CA TRP A 738 -7.87 15.67 16.63
C TRP A 738 -7.08 14.64 15.80
N PHE A 739 -7.31 14.55 14.49
CA PHE A 739 -6.53 13.68 13.60
C PHE A 739 -5.04 14.05 13.58
N GLY A 740 -4.71 15.34 13.70
CA GLY A 740 -3.34 15.82 13.76
C GLY A 740 -2.58 15.41 15.02
N ARG A 741 -3.25 15.25 16.15
CA ARG A 741 -2.63 14.79 17.41
C ARG A 741 -2.15 13.33 17.33
N ILE A 742 -2.83 12.51 16.52
CA ILE A 742 -2.56 11.08 16.31
C ILE A 742 -2.01 10.77 14.90
N SER A 743 -1.45 11.78 14.21
CA SER A 743 -1.11 11.67 12.79
C SER A 743 -0.04 10.62 12.50
N LEU A 744 0.93 10.46 13.41
CA LEU A 744 2.02 9.49 13.27
C LEU A 744 1.51 8.05 13.37
N GLU A 745 0.65 7.79 14.35
CA GLU A 745 0.05 6.48 14.58
C GLU A 745 -0.88 6.09 13.43
N LEU A 746 -1.64 7.05 12.89
CA LEU A 746 -2.42 6.85 11.66
C LEU A 746 -1.50 6.52 10.47
N PHE A 747 -0.39 7.24 10.32
CA PHE A 747 0.54 6.99 9.22
C PHE A 747 1.17 5.60 9.30
N LEU A 748 1.50 5.10 10.48
CA LEU A 748 2.13 3.79 10.65
C LEU A 748 1.10 2.65 10.60
N CYS A 749 -0.02 2.77 11.30
CA CYS A 749 -1.03 1.71 11.36
C CYS A 749 -1.69 1.45 9.99
N GLN A 750 -1.70 2.43 9.07
CA GLN A 750 -2.31 2.23 7.75
C GLN A 750 -1.66 1.08 6.98
N TYR A 751 -0.35 0.83 7.19
CA TYR A 751 0.43 -0.15 6.43
C TYR A 751 -0.09 -1.58 6.61
N HIS A 752 -0.70 -1.88 7.76
CA HIS A 752 -1.10 -3.25 8.14
C HIS A 752 -2.58 -3.41 8.49
N ILE A 753 -3.34 -2.31 8.68
CA ILE A 753 -4.77 -2.37 9.03
C ILE A 753 -5.66 -1.97 7.86
N TRP A 754 -5.29 -0.93 7.12
CA TRP A 754 -6.01 -0.52 5.91
C TRP A 754 -5.41 -1.16 4.66
N LEU A 755 -4.08 -1.18 4.61
CA LEU A 755 -3.31 -1.81 3.56
C LEU A 755 -2.86 -3.20 4.00
N ALA A 756 -2.50 -4.02 3.02
CA ALA A 756 -1.98 -5.36 3.22
C ALA A 756 -0.95 -5.71 2.13
N ALA A 757 -0.25 -6.83 2.33
CA ALA A 757 0.89 -7.30 1.55
C ALA A 757 1.91 -6.16 1.31
N ASP A 758 2.48 -5.64 2.39
CA ASP A 758 3.50 -4.58 2.36
C ASP A 758 3.06 -3.34 1.55
N THR A 759 1.80 -2.93 1.69
CA THR A 759 1.16 -1.82 0.98
C THR A 759 0.82 -2.02 -0.49
N HIS A 760 0.98 -3.22 -1.05
CA HIS A 760 0.53 -3.49 -2.42
C HIS A 760 -0.99 -3.63 -2.51
N GLY A 761 -1.62 -4.10 -1.43
CA GLY A 761 -3.04 -4.40 -1.34
C GLY A 761 -3.85 -3.54 -0.40
N ILE A 762 -5.16 -3.79 -0.43
CA ILE A 762 -6.16 -3.30 0.52
C ILE A 762 -6.69 -4.49 1.32
N LEU A 763 -6.87 -4.32 2.63
CA LEU A 763 -7.46 -5.34 3.49
C LEU A 763 -8.99 -5.41 3.30
N VAL A 764 -9.50 -6.62 3.13
CA VAL A 764 -10.94 -6.88 2.97
C VAL A 764 -11.44 -7.77 4.10
N LEU A 765 -12.19 -7.15 5.02
CA LEU A 765 -12.85 -7.83 6.12
C LEU A 765 -14.26 -8.28 5.74
N ILE A 766 -14.94 -7.52 4.88
CA ILE A 766 -16.28 -7.87 4.37
C ILE A 766 -16.22 -7.92 2.84
N PRO A 767 -16.18 -9.12 2.24
CA PRO A 767 -16.13 -9.26 0.80
C PRO A 767 -17.44 -8.79 0.15
N SER A 768 -17.37 -8.43 -1.13
CA SER A 768 -18.51 -7.97 -1.97
C SER A 768 -19.14 -6.62 -1.59
N TYR A 769 -18.85 -6.04 -0.42
CA TYR A 769 -19.40 -4.76 0.02
C TYR A 769 -18.29 -3.72 0.28
N PRO A 770 -17.72 -3.11 -0.78
CA PRO A 770 -16.53 -2.26 -0.65
C PRO A 770 -16.75 -1.02 0.23
N VAL A 771 -17.92 -0.38 0.16
CA VAL A 771 -18.24 0.80 0.98
C VAL A 771 -18.35 0.43 2.45
N LEU A 772 -19.04 -0.67 2.76
CA LEU A 772 -19.17 -1.17 4.13
C LEU A 772 -17.82 -1.60 4.69
N ASN A 773 -16.99 -2.25 3.87
CA ASN A 773 -15.62 -2.62 4.22
C ASN A 773 -14.79 -1.38 4.58
N VAL A 774 -14.83 -0.31 3.78
CA VAL A 774 -14.15 0.95 4.09
C VAL A 774 -14.62 1.52 5.42
N ILE A 775 -15.93 1.58 5.67
CA ILE A 775 -16.48 2.14 6.92
C ILE A 775 -15.99 1.36 8.14
N ILE A 776 -16.07 0.02 8.09
CA ILE A 776 -15.70 -0.85 9.21
C ILE A 776 -14.18 -0.86 9.44
N THR A 777 -13.39 -1.02 8.37
CA THR A 777 -11.92 -0.98 8.49
C THR A 777 -11.45 0.38 8.99
N SER A 778 -12.03 1.48 8.52
CA SER A 778 -11.72 2.84 9.01
C SER A 778 -12.04 3.02 10.49
N PHE A 779 -13.20 2.51 10.94
CA PHE A 779 -13.59 2.57 12.34
C PHE A 779 -12.63 1.81 13.25
N ILE A 780 -12.25 0.59 12.86
CA ILE A 780 -11.26 -0.23 13.58
C ILE A 780 -9.90 0.48 13.58
N PHE A 781 -9.44 0.91 12.41
CA PHE A 781 -8.16 1.58 12.19
C PHE A 781 -8.00 2.82 13.06
N ILE A 782 -8.98 3.74 13.04
CA ILE A 782 -8.93 4.97 13.84
C ILE A 782 -8.94 4.65 15.34
N SER A 783 -9.73 3.65 15.76
CA SER A 783 -9.78 3.20 17.16
C SER A 783 -8.43 2.66 17.65
N ILE A 784 -7.76 1.85 16.81
CA ILE A 784 -6.45 1.28 17.11
C ILE A 784 -5.38 2.37 17.12
N ALA A 785 -5.35 3.27 16.14
CA ALA A 785 -4.40 4.38 16.10
C ALA A 785 -4.51 5.27 17.35
N HIS A 786 -5.72 5.56 17.80
CA HIS A 786 -5.96 6.31 19.03
C HIS A 786 -5.50 5.54 20.29
N GLU A 787 -5.68 4.22 20.35
CA GLU A 787 -5.17 3.42 21.47
C GLU A 787 -3.64 3.36 21.46
N MET A 788 -3.03 3.18 20.30
CA MET A 788 -1.58 3.19 20.12
C MET A 788 -0.94 4.50 20.55
N HIS A 789 -1.60 5.63 20.29
CA HIS A 789 -1.16 6.93 20.76
C HIS A 789 -1.14 7.02 22.29
N ALA A 790 -2.20 6.52 22.94
CA ALA A 790 -2.28 6.49 24.40
C ALA A 790 -1.22 5.55 25.01
N ILE A 791 -1.02 4.38 24.42
CA ILE A 791 -0.01 3.40 24.82
C ILE A 791 1.40 4.01 24.73
N THR A 792 1.73 4.64 23.60
CA THR A 792 3.06 5.24 23.37
C THR A 792 3.35 6.36 24.38
N ASN A 793 2.37 7.21 24.67
CA ASN A 793 2.54 8.29 25.65
C ASN A 793 2.73 7.77 27.08
N ARG A 794 2.02 6.71 27.48
CA ARG A 794 2.21 6.08 28.79
C ARG A 794 3.55 5.38 28.90
N PHE A 795 3.96 4.61 27.89
CA PHE A 795 5.29 3.99 27.86
C PHE A 795 6.40 5.03 27.90
N SER A 796 6.24 6.17 27.22
CA SER A 796 7.22 7.24 27.28
C SER A 796 7.42 7.80 28.69
N GLN A 797 6.38 7.82 29.54
CA GLN A 797 6.48 8.29 30.93
C GLN A 797 7.23 7.29 31.83
N TYR A 798 7.15 6.00 31.51
CA TYR A 798 7.84 4.94 32.26
C TYR A 798 9.30 4.77 31.81
N SER A 799 9.56 4.85 30.51
CA SER A 799 10.91 4.66 29.94
C SER A 799 11.84 5.85 30.21
N ILE A 800 11.27 7.05 30.33
CA ILE A 800 12.03 8.30 30.40
C ILE A 800 11.73 8.97 31.73
N THR A 801 12.74 8.98 32.58
CA THR A 801 12.72 9.60 33.90
C THR A 801 13.38 10.98 33.85
N ASN A 802 13.01 11.86 34.78
CA ASN A 802 13.59 13.20 34.89
C ASN A 802 15.14 13.19 34.98
N ASP A 803 15.70 12.11 35.52
CA ASP A 803 17.15 11.90 35.57
C ASP A 803 17.68 11.21 34.32
N TRP A 804 18.69 11.83 33.68
CA TRP A 804 19.29 11.33 32.44
C TRP A 804 20.00 9.97 32.61
N ARG A 805 20.55 9.68 33.80
CA ARG A 805 21.26 8.42 34.07
C ARG A 805 20.31 7.23 34.07
N PHE A 806 19.15 7.38 34.73
CA PHE A 806 18.12 6.35 34.76
C PHE A 806 17.46 6.19 33.38
N THR A 807 17.23 7.28 32.66
CA THR A 807 16.77 7.22 31.25
C THR A 807 17.76 6.47 30.37
N LEU A 808 19.05 6.76 30.47
CA LEU A 808 20.10 6.06 29.71
C LEU A 808 20.13 4.57 30.05
N ARG A 809 20.06 4.22 31.34
CA ARG A 809 19.98 2.82 31.81
C ARG A 809 18.78 2.09 31.20
N ASN A 810 17.58 2.67 31.29
CA ASN A 810 16.36 2.06 30.79
C ASN A 810 16.40 1.88 29.26
N LEU A 811 16.92 2.88 28.53
CA LEU A 811 17.10 2.80 27.08
C LEU A 811 18.17 1.77 26.67
N ILE A 812 19.26 1.65 27.42
CA ILE A 812 20.28 0.62 27.17
C ILE A 812 19.69 -0.78 27.40
N ILE A 813 18.89 -0.97 28.45
CA ILE A 813 18.20 -2.25 28.70
C ILE A 813 17.24 -2.57 27.55
N LEU A 814 16.40 -1.61 27.14
CA LEU A 814 15.51 -1.76 26.00
C LEU A 814 16.29 -2.10 24.72
N PHE A 815 17.40 -1.41 24.47
CA PHE A 815 18.26 -1.63 23.31
C PHE A 815 18.98 -2.98 23.35
N LEU A 816 19.43 -3.44 24.52
CA LEU A 816 20.04 -4.76 24.71
C LEU A 816 19.01 -5.87 24.45
N ILE A 817 17.78 -5.73 24.95
CA ILE A 817 16.68 -6.63 24.65
C ILE A 817 16.46 -6.70 23.14
N LEU A 818 16.37 -5.55 22.46
CA LEU A 818 16.21 -5.47 21.01
C LEU A 818 17.41 -6.08 20.24
N ILE A 819 18.65 -5.91 20.71
CA ILE A 819 19.86 -6.50 20.10
C ILE A 819 19.93 -8.00 20.29
N THR A 820 19.54 -8.53 21.47
CA THR A 820 19.54 -9.98 21.70
C THR A 820 18.61 -10.71 20.73
N PHE A 821 17.52 -10.07 20.29
CA PHE A 821 16.66 -10.60 19.24
C PHE A 821 17.26 -10.51 17.83
N ARG A 822 18.25 -9.64 17.60
CA ARG A 822 18.84 -9.35 16.29
C ARG A 822 19.98 -10.28 15.86
N MET A 823 20.81 -10.74 16.81
CA MET A 823 22.05 -11.48 16.46
C MET A 823 21.81 -12.84 15.77
N LYS A 824 20.56 -13.32 15.70
CA LYS A 824 20.25 -14.60 15.04
C LYS A 824 20.00 -14.50 13.53
N ASP A 825 19.52 -13.38 12.98
CA ASP A 825 19.02 -13.36 11.59
C ASP A 825 19.35 -12.11 10.73
N GLY A 826 20.22 -11.19 11.19
CA GLY A 826 20.72 -10.11 10.32
C GLY A 826 19.69 -9.07 9.84
N ILE A 827 18.53 -8.96 10.51
CA ILE A 827 17.40 -8.06 10.16
C ILE A 827 17.55 -6.61 10.64
N PHE A 828 18.70 -6.26 11.19
CA PHE A 828 19.07 -4.85 11.26
C PHE A 828 20.46 -4.74 10.74
#